data_AF-A0A9E6PKV0-F1
#
_entry.id   AF-A0A9E6PKV0-F1
#
_cell.length_a   1.000
_cell.length_b   1.000
_cell.length_c   1.000
_cell.angle_alpha   90.00
_cell.angle_beta   90.00
_cell.angle_gamma   90.00
#
_symmetry.space_group_name_H-M   'P 1'
#
loop_
_entity.id
_entity.type
_entity.pdbx_description
1 polymer ?
#
loop_
_entity_poly.entity_id
_entity_poly.type
_entity_poly.pdbx_seq_one_letter_code
_entity_poly.pdbx_strand_id
1 'polypeptide(L)'
;MPAPAFSRSTRASQRGMAATLMILFVGMALSVTALSMMYGIGGAQQQQMAAHAASPAESRVWSGVEWVRLYLQGQLTQDSTLANVTVGNLPISDPKLTAQINSKVPSGGSTLVTATITAKSNLASNTLQVVYVLTPASTTAPTTGGPLPPALQFNGDFSYTGGSLSITNGTTLANIVVNGILSISSGSKAYVSGCAKGGITLSGGGIADNATLNTEGTFKLSSSSTPVNLTVGAKSINIQQSGGSYVAIQAGAFKANVLSGSSTIGTALAGGTKNSDNSITAASTGTALITLTSGAIYTLDLSKATRSAGAISTSGAQLISGTGTLPASISLSYNSIYGGDVIFQTGTVGTFWGDALTMQGFSGTYNLLKANSDVSILTANVGKFQGGGNLKVTQWNTPTFSTASQIAGRVLNQDGTVYTGNTIANLTPNVAGASPGLPGVPYCNITATAVDVAPLKSQANYVFSFSGNTPMLTIQNVKTAAGTTVSAGPYNLATTDLRTLLGSNFMICNYGNSTCGNGATPGNGWNLTGITAFPPGVLWFDGSVTFNGVQSMSRLTNTVLTTGDVTLTSSGMVPLYSPNFSGYSNLCTGSFYPTNLCNKSATPPALATWTDSSNVTHSGLPIGNIAIEANGGLSTSGWTLYGNVILGGLVSTSGATTNIKGSLTTGNNSPSPTTISQGGIAIDVSSVTSDQTITNPSTPGTGSGGTSTQATTRVRWVRAY
;
A
#
# COMPACT_ATOMS: atom_id res chain seq x y z
N MET A 1 99.89 -20.54 21.31
CA MET A 1 100.17 -21.97 21.04
C MET A 1 100.38 -22.70 22.37
N PRO A 2 100.15 -24.03 22.55
CA PRO A 2 99.40 -25.02 21.73
C PRO A 2 98.56 -26.10 22.53
N ALA A 3 97.95 -27.07 21.80
CA ALA A 3 97.05 -28.22 22.16
C ALA A 3 97.79 -29.61 22.07
N PRO A 4 97.22 -30.89 22.06
CA PRO A 4 95.84 -31.40 21.78
C PRO A 4 95.30 -32.76 22.45
N ALA A 5 94.04 -33.14 22.10
CA ALA A 5 93.42 -34.49 21.84
C ALA A 5 92.51 -35.33 22.84
N PHE A 6 91.22 -35.47 22.45
CA PHE A 6 90.18 -36.57 22.42
C PHE A 6 89.66 -37.49 23.60
N SER A 7 88.32 -37.38 23.87
CA SER A 7 87.16 -38.34 23.91
C SER A 7 87.09 -39.68 24.71
N ARG A 8 86.13 -39.80 25.66
CA ARG A 8 84.88 -40.64 25.59
C ARG A 8 84.02 -40.53 26.88
N SER A 9 82.69 -40.58 26.75
CA SER A 9 81.68 -40.44 27.83
C SER A 9 81.25 -41.78 28.46
N THR A 10 80.77 -41.76 29.71
CA THR A 10 79.65 -42.60 30.15
C THR A 10 78.76 -41.87 31.17
N ARG A 11 77.45 -41.88 30.91
CA ARG A 11 76.36 -41.44 31.79
C ARG A 11 76.07 -42.52 32.82
N ALA A 12 75.96 -42.18 34.11
CA ALA A 12 75.14 -42.89 35.09
C ALA A 12 75.10 -42.12 36.42
N SER A 13 74.00 -41.41 36.74
CA SER A 13 73.46 -41.18 38.11
C SER A 13 72.48 -39.99 38.26
N GLN A 14 71.98 -39.37 37.19
CA GLN A 14 70.94 -38.32 37.31
C GLN A 14 69.66 -38.62 36.51
N ARG A 15 69.21 -39.88 36.46
CA ARG A 15 67.97 -40.27 35.79
C ARG A 15 66.83 -40.69 36.73
N GLY A 16 67.11 -40.99 38.00
CA GLY A 16 66.08 -41.41 38.96
C GLY A 16 65.17 -40.26 39.42
N MET A 17 65.76 -39.22 40.02
CA MET A 17 65.00 -38.10 40.62
C MET A 17 64.21 -37.27 39.60
N ALA A 18 64.78 -37.02 38.41
CA ALA A 18 64.10 -36.27 37.35
C ALA A 18 62.97 -37.07 36.71
N ALA A 19 63.11 -38.40 36.58
CA ALA A 19 62.04 -39.26 36.08
C ALA A 19 60.89 -39.38 37.08
N THR A 20 61.18 -39.50 38.39
CA THR A 20 60.13 -39.50 39.42
C THR A 20 59.42 -38.15 39.53
N LEU A 21 60.13 -37.02 39.41
CA LEU A 21 59.51 -35.69 39.38
C LEU A 21 58.67 -35.46 38.13
N MET A 22 59.14 -35.92 36.96
CA MET A 22 58.35 -35.88 35.71
C MET A 22 57.08 -36.74 35.84
N ILE A 23 57.18 -37.96 36.38
CA ILE A 23 56.01 -38.82 36.59
C ILE A 23 55.04 -38.20 37.60
N LEU A 24 55.54 -37.55 38.65
CA LEU A 24 54.70 -36.88 39.65
C LEU A 24 54.02 -35.63 39.09
N PHE A 25 54.72 -34.81 38.28
CA PHE A 25 54.12 -33.68 37.58
C PHE A 25 53.11 -34.11 36.52
N VAL A 26 53.39 -35.18 35.78
CA VAL A 26 52.44 -35.75 34.82
C VAL A 26 51.22 -36.30 35.55
N GLY A 27 51.40 -37.00 36.68
CA GLY A 27 50.31 -37.47 37.53
C GLY A 27 49.44 -36.31 38.05
N MET A 28 50.07 -35.25 38.54
CA MET A 28 49.36 -34.06 39.04
C MET A 28 48.62 -33.34 37.91
N ALA A 29 49.26 -33.17 36.74
CA ALA A 29 48.66 -32.57 35.56
C ALA A 29 47.44 -33.36 35.04
N LEU A 30 47.51 -34.70 35.05
CA LEU A 30 46.38 -35.56 34.68
C LEU A 30 45.23 -35.43 35.67
N SER A 31 45.50 -35.38 36.98
CA SER A 31 44.44 -35.14 37.98
C SER A 31 43.82 -33.74 37.88
N VAL A 32 44.60 -32.69 37.61
CA VAL A 32 44.08 -31.32 37.39
C VAL A 32 43.23 -31.28 36.12
N THR A 33 43.64 -31.97 35.07
CA THR A 33 42.88 -32.06 33.80
C THR A 33 41.56 -32.82 34.02
N ALA A 34 41.58 -33.93 34.76
CA ALA A 34 40.38 -34.70 35.09
C ALA A 34 39.40 -33.89 35.95
N LEU A 35 39.89 -33.17 36.98
CA LEU A 35 39.08 -32.27 37.80
C LEU A 35 38.50 -31.11 36.98
N SER A 36 39.28 -30.57 36.03
CA SER A 36 38.81 -29.52 35.10
C SER A 36 37.73 -30.02 34.16
N MET A 37 37.85 -31.26 33.66
CA MET A 37 36.81 -31.91 32.85
C MET A 37 35.55 -32.21 33.68
N MET A 38 35.70 -32.69 34.93
CA MET A 38 34.57 -32.91 35.84
C MET A 38 33.83 -31.60 36.17
N TYR A 39 34.57 -30.52 36.42
CA TYR A 39 33.99 -29.18 36.65
C TYR A 39 33.33 -28.64 35.38
N GLY A 40 33.91 -28.88 34.20
CA GLY A 40 33.33 -28.56 32.91
C GLY A 40 32.04 -29.33 32.61
N ILE A 41 31.98 -30.62 32.96
CA ILE A 41 30.77 -31.45 32.82
C ILE A 41 29.68 -30.99 33.80
N GLY A 42 30.04 -30.72 35.06
CA GLY A 42 29.11 -30.17 36.05
C GLY A 42 28.55 -28.81 35.61
N GLY A 43 29.40 -27.94 35.06
CA GLY A 43 29.01 -26.66 34.47
C GLY A 43 28.10 -26.82 33.24
N ALA A 44 28.42 -27.74 32.34
CA ALA A 44 27.61 -28.04 31.16
C ALA A 44 26.24 -28.65 31.53
N GLN A 45 26.19 -29.53 32.54
CA GLN A 45 24.94 -30.08 33.06
C GLN A 45 24.09 -29.01 33.74
N GLN A 46 24.70 -28.10 34.51
CA GLN A 46 24.00 -26.96 35.10
C GLN A 46 23.47 -25.99 34.03
N GLN A 47 24.25 -25.69 32.99
CA GLN A 47 23.81 -24.87 31.86
C GLN A 47 22.68 -25.55 31.07
N GLN A 48 22.77 -26.86 30.84
CA GLN A 48 21.73 -27.63 30.15
C GLN A 48 20.44 -27.68 30.98
N MET A 49 20.51 -27.88 32.30
CA MET A 49 19.34 -27.81 33.19
C MET A 49 18.74 -26.40 33.26
N ALA A 50 19.57 -25.36 33.29
CA ALA A 50 19.12 -23.98 33.26
C ALA A 50 18.40 -23.65 31.94
N ALA A 51 18.94 -24.09 30.80
CA ALA A 51 18.31 -23.95 29.50
C ALA A 51 16.98 -24.74 29.41
N HIS A 52 16.96 -26.00 29.88
CA HIS A 52 15.74 -26.82 29.91
C HIS A 52 14.66 -26.29 30.86
N ALA A 53 15.03 -25.54 31.89
CA ALA A 53 14.10 -24.91 32.83
C ALA A 53 13.62 -23.52 32.37
N ALA A 54 14.45 -22.79 31.62
CA ALA A 54 14.15 -21.45 31.10
C ALA A 54 13.19 -21.49 29.91
N SER A 55 13.38 -22.40 28.95
CA SER A 55 12.52 -22.46 27.74
C SER A 55 11.03 -22.73 28.04
N PRO A 56 10.66 -23.61 29.01
CA PRO A 56 9.26 -23.75 29.40
C PRO A 56 8.69 -22.54 30.15
N ALA A 57 9.52 -21.82 30.93
CA ALA A 57 9.09 -20.58 31.59
C ALA A 57 8.91 -19.44 30.56
N GLU A 58 9.76 -19.37 29.54
CA GLU A 58 9.65 -18.47 28.39
C GLU A 58 8.39 -18.72 27.57
N SER A 59 8.14 -19.96 27.16
CA SER A 59 6.94 -20.31 26.39
C SER A 59 5.64 -20.02 27.16
N ARG A 60 5.63 -20.28 28.47
CA ARG A 60 4.49 -19.99 29.33
C ARG A 60 4.27 -18.50 29.57
N VAL A 61 5.34 -17.70 29.73
CA VAL A 61 5.17 -16.26 29.92
C VAL A 61 4.57 -15.62 28.66
N TRP A 62 4.95 -16.07 27.46
CA TRP A 62 4.34 -15.65 26.19
C TRP A 62 2.88 -16.09 26.04
N SER A 63 2.54 -17.29 26.53
CA SER A 63 1.14 -17.74 26.63
C SER A 63 0.34 -16.83 27.59
N GLY A 64 0.97 -16.37 28.67
CA GLY A 64 0.41 -15.37 29.57
C GLY A 64 0.21 -14.00 28.93
N VAL A 65 1.13 -13.54 28.09
CA VAL A 65 0.98 -12.30 27.30
C VAL A 65 -0.29 -12.35 26.46
N GLU A 66 -0.54 -13.48 25.83
CA GLU A 66 -1.71 -13.69 24.99
C GLU A 66 -3.01 -13.82 25.82
N TRP A 67 -2.96 -14.53 26.94
CA TRP A 67 -4.11 -14.61 27.85
C TRP A 67 -4.54 -13.23 28.36
N VAL A 68 -3.59 -12.38 28.78
CA VAL A 68 -3.89 -11.02 29.22
C VAL A 68 -4.44 -10.17 28.08
N ARG A 69 -3.95 -10.37 26.84
CA ARG A 69 -4.50 -9.71 25.64
C ARG A 69 -5.99 -10.05 25.45
N LEU A 70 -6.34 -11.33 25.53
CA LEU A 70 -7.71 -11.82 25.37
C LEU A 70 -8.61 -11.39 26.52
N TYR A 71 -8.11 -11.39 27.75
CA TYR A 71 -8.81 -10.86 28.92
C TYR A 71 -9.15 -9.38 28.73
N LEU A 72 -8.15 -8.56 28.40
CA LEU A 72 -8.32 -7.13 28.16
C LEU A 72 -9.26 -6.84 26.98
N GLN A 73 -9.20 -7.66 25.94
CA GLN A 73 -10.14 -7.60 24.81
C GLN A 73 -11.57 -7.89 25.26
N GLY A 74 -11.79 -8.94 26.06
CA GLY A 74 -13.11 -9.29 26.59
C GLY A 74 -13.68 -8.24 27.55
N GLN A 75 -12.81 -7.54 28.29
CA GLN A 75 -13.22 -6.43 29.16
C GLN A 75 -13.57 -5.18 28.33
N LEU A 76 -12.77 -4.86 27.31
CA LEU A 76 -13.00 -3.74 26.40
C LEU A 76 -14.31 -3.88 25.60
N THR A 77 -14.74 -5.11 25.30
CA THR A 77 -16.04 -5.38 24.67
C THR A 77 -17.22 -5.23 25.62
N GLN A 78 -17.01 -5.34 26.93
CA GLN A 78 -18.07 -5.18 27.94
C GLN A 78 -18.18 -3.73 28.43
N ASP A 79 -17.05 -3.03 28.54
CA ASP A 79 -16.97 -1.64 28.97
C ASP A 79 -15.84 -0.90 28.22
N SER A 80 -16.23 0.02 27.35
CA SER A 80 -15.33 0.84 26.54
C SER A 80 -14.46 1.80 27.37
N THR A 81 -14.85 2.08 28.62
CA THR A 81 -14.07 2.90 29.57
C THR A 81 -13.10 2.06 30.41
N LEU A 82 -13.20 0.73 30.33
CA LEU A 82 -12.43 -0.23 31.10
C LEU A 82 -12.51 0.02 32.61
N ALA A 83 -13.59 0.59 33.14
CA ALA A 83 -13.76 0.84 34.57
C ALA A 83 -13.72 -0.48 35.36
N ASN A 84 -14.21 -1.56 34.75
CA ASN A 84 -14.16 -2.94 35.29
C ASN A 84 -12.73 -3.51 35.41
N VAL A 85 -11.74 -2.89 34.76
CA VAL A 85 -10.33 -3.28 34.86
C VAL A 85 -9.63 -2.43 35.90
N THR A 86 -9.44 -3.02 37.10
CA THR A 86 -8.69 -2.40 38.20
C THR A 86 -7.20 -2.72 38.12
N VAL A 87 -6.37 -1.76 38.51
CA VAL A 87 -4.93 -2.00 38.76
C VAL A 87 -4.81 -3.00 39.90
N GLY A 88 -4.05 -4.07 39.70
CA GLY A 88 -3.98 -5.19 40.65
C GLY A 88 -3.78 -6.55 39.97
N ASN A 89 -3.82 -7.62 40.77
CA ASN A 89 -3.63 -8.98 40.31
C ASN A 89 -4.82 -9.45 39.47
N LEU A 90 -4.54 -10.11 38.35
CA LEU A 90 -5.55 -10.78 37.55
C LEU A 90 -5.76 -12.22 38.07
N PRO A 91 -7.01 -12.67 38.23
CA PRO A 91 -7.29 -14.04 38.61
C PRO A 91 -6.94 -14.97 37.45
N ILE A 92 -5.91 -15.80 37.64
CA ILE A 92 -5.47 -16.83 36.68
C ILE A 92 -5.59 -18.20 37.35
N SER A 93 -6.20 -19.16 36.65
CA SER A 93 -6.43 -20.51 37.17
C SER A 93 -5.20 -21.44 37.11
N ASP A 94 -4.08 -20.96 36.57
CA ASP A 94 -2.80 -21.67 36.53
C ASP A 94 -1.87 -21.21 37.69
N PRO A 95 -1.49 -22.08 38.64
CA PRO A 95 -0.63 -21.73 39.78
C PRO A 95 0.81 -21.35 39.38
N LYS A 96 1.22 -21.61 38.14
CA LYS A 96 2.55 -21.31 37.61
C LYS A 96 2.58 -20.06 36.73
N LEU A 97 1.46 -19.35 36.58
CA LEU A 97 1.36 -18.11 35.83
C LEU A 97 0.67 -17.04 36.67
N THR A 98 1.29 -15.88 36.77
CA THR A 98 0.73 -14.72 37.47
C THR A 98 0.77 -13.51 36.55
N ALA A 99 -0.29 -12.71 36.54
CA ALA A 99 -0.33 -11.45 35.83
C ALA A 99 -0.88 -10.36 36.74
N GLN A 100 -0.31 -9.16 36.63
CA GLN A 100 -0.72 -7.99 37.38
C GLN A 100 -0.78 -6.80 36.44
N ILE A 101 -1.89 -6.05 36.47
CA ILE A 101 -1.99 -4.77 35.78
C ILE A 101 -1.33 -3.71 36.68
N ASN A 102 -0.29 -3.05 36.17
CA ASN A 102 0.48 -2.02 36.89
C ASN A 102 -0.10 -0.62 36.68
N SER A 103 -0.60 -0.33 35.47
CA SER A 103 -1.13 1.00 35.15
C SER A 103 -2.10 0.96 33.98
N LYS A 104 -2.99 1.95 33.95
CA LYS A 104 -3.97 2.21 32.89
C LYS A 104 -3.96 3.71 32.59
N VAL A 105 -3.55 4.11 31.39
CA VAL A 105 -3.34 5.52 31.01
C VAL A 105 -4.06 5.83 29.68
N PRO A 106 -4.96 6.82 29.63
CA PRO A 106 -5.57 7.27 28.38
C PRO A 106 -4.53 7.85 27.40
N SER A 107 -4.66 7.56 26.11
CA SER A 107 -3.77 8.04 25.06
C SER A 107 -4.50 8.15 23.70
N GLY A 108 -4.88 9.36 23.29
CA GLY A 108 -5.29 9.67 21.92
C GLY A 108 -6.44 8.83 21.34
N GLY A 109 -7.49 8.58 22.14
CA GLY A 109 -8.64 7.75 21.74
C GLY A 109 -8.50 6.25 22.08
N SER A 110 -7.33 5.84 22.56
CA SER A 110 -7.05 4.49 23.07
C SER A 110 -6.66 4.55 24.56
N THR A 111 -6.60 3.40 25.23
CA THR A 111 -6.08 3.24 26.58
C THR A 111 -4.84 2.35 26.56
N LEU A 112 -3.76 2.79 27.19
CA LEU A 112 -2.56 1.99 27.39
C LEU A 112 -2.66 1.26 28.73
N VAL A 113 -2.56 -0.07 28.71
CA VAL A 113 -2.53 -0.90 29.91
C VAL A 113 -1.16 -1.54 30.03
N THR A 114 -0.46 -1.28 31.13
CA THR A 114 0.82 -1.94 31.43
C THR A 114 0.55 -3.11 32.37
N ALA A 115 1.01 -4.31 32.02
CA ALA A 115 0.91 -5.48 32.88
C ALA A 115 2.27 -6.17 33.03
N THR A 116 2.55 -6.69 34.22
CA THR A 116 3.67 -7.56 34.53
C THR A 116 3.15 -9.00 34.57
N ILE A 117 3.80 -9.88 33.83
CA ILE A 117 3.42 -11.28 33.65
C ILE A 117 4.62 -12.12 34.04
N THR A 118 4.45 -12.97 35.05
CA THR A 118 5.51 -13.86 35.55
C THR A 118 5.05 -15.30 35.39
N ALA A 119 5.82 -16.09 34.67
CA ALA A 119 5.64 -17.54 34.60
C ALA A 119 6.76 -18.27 35.33
N LYS A 120 6.41 -19.37 35.98
CA LYS A 120 7.34 -20.24 36.71
C LYS A 120 7.40 -21.63 36.06
N SER A 121 8.59 -22.18 35.97
CA SER A 121 8.83 -23.62 35.86
C SER A 121 9.18 -24.17 37.24
N ASN A 122 9.55 -25.45 37.33
CA ASN A 122 9.93 -26.04 38.61
C ASN A 122 11.29 -25.51 39.13
N LEU A 123 12.10 -24.87 38.27
CA LEU A 123 13.48 -24.46 38.58
C LEU A 123 13.85 -23.05 38.07
N ALA A 124 12.97 -22.37 37.32
CA ALA A 124 13.23 -21.02 36.79
C ALA A 124 11.95 -20.18 36.73
N SER A 125 12.09 -18.85 36.73
CA SER A 125 10.98 -17.91 36.53
C SER A 125 11.35 -16.88 35.47
N ASN A 126 10.41 -16.54 34.59
CA ASN A 126 10.57 -15.47 33.60
C ASN A 126 9.47 -14.42 33.80
N THR A 127 9.86 -13.14 33.83
CA THR A 127 8.96 -12.01 34.02
C THR A 127 9.06 -11.04 32.85
N LEU A 128 7.92 -10.75 32.23
CA LEU A 128 7.78 -9.75 31.18
C LEU A 128 6.89 -8.61 31.67
N GLN A 129 7.24 -7.38 31.32
CA GLN A 129 6.28 -6.27 31.32
C GLN A 129 5.86 -5.96 29.90
N VAL A 130 4.55 -5.89 29.72
CA VAL A 130 3.90 -5.72 28.44
C VAL A 130 3.03 -4.49 28.51
N VAL A 131 3.10 -3.66 27.47
CA VAL A 131 2.15 -2.56 27.27
C VAL A 131 1.18 -2.93 26.17
N TYR A 132 -0.10 -2.96 26.51
CA TYR A 132 -1.21 -3.16 25.60
C TYR A 132 -1.80 -1.82 25.16
N VAL A 133 -2.18 -1.71 23.90
CA VAL A 133 -3.03 -0.63 23.37
C VAL A 133 -4.44 -1.17 23.20
N LEU A 134 -5.40 -0.53 23.85
CA LEU A 134 -6.82 -0.86 23.79
C LEU A 134 -7.54 0.29 23.09
N THR A 135 -8.09 0.03 21.91
CA THR A 135 -8.86 1.02 21.16
C THR A 135 -10.34 0.66 21.29
N PRO A 136 -11.17 1.46 21.97
CA PRO A 136 -12.60 1.20 22.09
C PRO A 136 -13.30 1.17 20.74
N ALA A 137 -14.48 0.56 20.70
CA ALA A 137 -15.30 0.61 19.51
C ALA A 137 -15.72 2.05 19.22
N SER A 138 -15.55 2.51 17.99
CA SER A 138 -15.95 3.85 17.57
C SER A 138 -17.00 3.75 16.46
N THR A 139 -18.07 4.55 16.60
CA THR A 139 -19.01 4.84 15.52
C THR A 139 -18.41 5.95 14.68
N THR A 140 -17.58 5.61 13.70
CA THR A 140 -17.23 6.55 12.64
C THR A 140 -18.45 6.75 11.75
N ALA A 141 -18.78 8.01 11.46
CA ALA A 141 -19.71 8.30 10.38
C ALA A 141 -19.23 7.58 9.11
N PRO A 142 -20.13 6.94 8.35
CA PRO A 142 -19.74 6.19 7.17
C PRO A 142 -18.99 7.13 6.22
N THR A 143 -17.79 6.73 5.81
CA THR A 143 -17.25 7.22 4.55
C THR A 143 -18.27 6.84 3.48
N THR A 144 -18.94 7.84 2.91
CA THR A 144 -19.76 7.68 1.72
C THR A 144 -19.00 6.83 0.72
N GLY A 145 -19.60 5.72 0.28
CA GLY A 145 -19.11 4.94 -0.85
C GLY A 145 -18.97 5.88 -2.04
N GLY A 146 -17.74 6.29 -2.32
CA GLY A 146 -17.41 7.07 -3.49
C GLY A 146 -17.25 6.13 -4.69
N PRO A 147 -17.53 6.61 -5.91
CA PRO A 147 -17.25 5.84 -7.12
C PRO A 147 -15.77 5.48 -7.19
N LEU A 148 -15.48 4.26 -7.65
CA LEU A 148 -14.16 3.63 -7.89
C LEU A 148 -12.97 4.23 -7.13
N PRO A 149 -12.33 3.48 -6.19
CA PRO A 149 -10.90 3.68 -6.02
C PRO A 149 -10.23 3.59 -7.40
N PRO A 150 -9.14 4.35 -7.64
CA PRO A 150 -8.43 4.32 -8.92
C PRO A 150 -8.23 2.87 -9.37
N ALA A 151 -8.46 2.60 -10.66
CA ALA A 151 -8.40 1.23 -11.22
C ALA A 151 -7.10 0.50 -10.85
N LEU A 152 -6.04 1.26 -10.56
CA LEU A 152 -4.75 0.79 -10.07
C LEU A 152 -4.26 1.63 -8.89
N GLN A 153 -3.94 0.97 -7.78
CA GLN A 153 -3.32 1.59 -6.62
C GLN A 153 -2.06 0.82 -6.20
N PHE A 154 -0.94 1.52 -6.17
CA PHE A 154 0.34 1.02 -5.67
C PHE A 154 0.73 1.79 -4.42
N ASN A 155 0.82 1.10 -3.29
CA ASN A 155 1.35 1.68 -2.06
C ASN A 155 2.88 1.47 -2.01
N GLY A 156 3.62 2.33 -2.69
CA GLY A 156 5.08 2.25 -2.85
C GLY A 156 5.51 2.72 -4.23
N ASP A 157 6.80 2.59 -4.54
CA ASP A 157 7.30 2.88 -5.88
C ASP A 157 6.78 1.84 -6.89
N PHE A 158 6.52 2.28 -8.11
CA PHE A 158 6.12 1.41 -9.20
C PHE A 158 7.06 1.60 -10.38
N SER A 159 7.78 0.53 -10.73
CA SER A 159 8.74 0.50 -11.83
C SER A 159 8.28 -0.44 -12.93
N TYR A 160 8.28 0.05 -14.16
CA TYR A 160 7.95 -0.71 -15.34
C TYR A 160 9.14 -0.72 -16.31
N THR A 161 9.74 -1.91 -16.47
CA THR A 161 11.03 -2.11 -17.15
C THR A 161 10.97 -3.13 -18.29
N GLY A 162 9.77 -3.48 -18.77
CA GLY A 162 9.58 -4.29 -19.99
C GLY A 162 8.26 -5.07 -20.00
N GLY A 163 7.92 -5.70 -21.13
CA GLY A 163 6.66 -6.44 -21.34
C GLY A 163 5.56 -5.61 -22.01
N SER A 164 4.31 -6.05 -21.88
CA SER A 164 3.11 -5.27 -22.20
C SER A 164 2.46 -4.77 -20.90
N LEU A 165 2.19 -3.45 -20.83
CA LEU A 165 1.34 -2.83 -19.83
C LEU A 165 0.21 -2.14 -20.59
N SER A 166 -0.96 -2.77 -20.57
CA SER A 166 -2.16 -2.19 -21.16
C SER A 166 -3.16 -1.89 -20.06
N ILE A 167 -3.51 -0.62 -19.90
CA ILE A 167 -4.56 -0.20 -18.99
C ILE A 167 -5.68 0.38 -19.85
N THR A 168 -6.81 -0.33 -19.94
CA THR A 168 -7.95 0.08 -20.77
C THR A 168 -9.13 0.44 -19.88
N ASN A 169 -9.63 1.67 -20.03
CA ASN A 169 -10.87 2.12 -19.40
C ASN A 169 -11.61 3.02 -20.38
N GLY A 170 -12.52 2.42 -21.16
CA GLY A 170 -13.49 3.14 -22.00
C GLY A 170 -12.96 4.42 -22.68
N THR A 171 -13.79 5.45 -22.73
CA THR A 171 -13.43 6.80 -23.24
C THR A 171 -12.74 7.68 -22.18
N THR A 172 -12.51 7.17 -20.97
CA THR A 172 -11.94 7.90 -19.82
C THR A 172 -10.81 7.09 -19.22
N LEU A 173 -9.59 7.40 -19.66
CA LEU A 173 -8.36 6.68 -19.33
C LEU A 173 -8.23 6.39 -17.83
N ALA A 174 -7.92 5.13 -17.50
CA ALA A 174 -7.82 4.62 -16.14
C ALA A 174 -6.78 5.38 -15.31
N ASN A 175 -7.19 5.91 -14.15
CA ASN A 175 -6.30 6.61 -13.23
C ASN A 175 -5.42 5.61 -12.47
N ILE A 176 -4.13 5.54 -12.81
CA ILE A 176 -3.11 4.89 -11.97
C ILE A 176 -2.77 5.81 -10.80
N VAL A 177 -2.61 5.25 -9.61
CA VAL A 177 -2.31 6.01 -8.41
C VAL A 177 -1.18 5.35 -7.63
N VAL A 178 -0.10 6.10 -7.38
CA VAL A 178 1.16 5.57 -6.81
C VAL A 178 1.59 6.38 -5.58
N ASN A 179 1.69 5.73 -4.40
CA ASN A 179 2.17 6.33 -3.15
C ASN A 179 3.71 6.34 -3.06
N GLY A 180 4.35 6.67 -4.18
CA GLY A 180 5.79 6.58 -4.42
C GLY A 180 6.11 7.16 -5.79
N ILE A 181 7.21 6.75 -6.38
CA ILE A 181 7.65 7.14 -7.73
C ILE A 181 7.06 6.18 -8.76
N LEU A 182 6.44 6.73 -9.81
CA LEU A 182 6.10 6.01 -11.04
C LEU A 182 7.28 6.09 -12.02
N SER A 183 7.88 4.97 -12.40
CA SER A 183 9.00 4.90 -13.36
C SER A 183 8.68 3.99 -14.55
N ILE A 184 8.88 4.48 -15.78
CA ILE A 184 8.66 3.73 -17.03
C ILE A 184 9.89 3.91 -17.93
N SER A 185 10.62 2.83 -18.23
CA SER A 185 11.91 2.92 -18.95
C SER A 185 12.03 2.13 -20.26
N SER A 186 11.16 1.17 -20.56
CA SER A 186 11.32 0.28 -21.73
C SER A 186 10.02 -0.42 -22.19
N GLY A 187 8.88 0.27 -22.07
CA GLY A 187 7.63 -0.21 -22.67
C GLY A 187 7.59 -0.05 -24.18
N SER A 188 6.93 -0.94 -24.91
CA SER A 188 6.59 -0.67 -26.33
C SER A 188 5.36 0.24 -26.43
N LYS A 189 4.39 0.12 -25.50
CA LYS A 189 3.26 1.04 -25.26
C LYS A 189 2.78 0.89 -23.80
N ALA A 190 2.85 1.94 -22.98
CA ALA A 190 2.29 1.94 -21.62
C ALA A 190 1.27 3.08 -21.54
N TYR A 191 -0.01 2.79 -21.78
CA TYR A 191 -1.05 3.82 -21.69
C TYR A 191 -1.29 4.18 -20.22
N VAL A 192 -0.68 5.26 -19.74
CA VAL A 192 -0.82 5.73 -18.36
C VAL A 192 -1.44 7.12 -18.28
N SER A 193 -2.39 7.29 -17.37
CA SER A 193 -2.97 8.55 -16.93
C SER A 193 -3.24 8.42 -15.43
N GLY A 194 -3.00 9.44 -14.61
CA GLY A 194 -3.20 9.35 -13.16
C GLY A 194 -2.22 10.21 -12.35
N CYS A 195 -1.89 9.76 -11.14
CA CYS A 195 -1.04 10.52 -10.24
C CYS A 195 -0.05 9.70 -9.41
N ALA A 196 1.04 10.35 -8.98
CA ALA A 196 2.04 9.77 -8.10
C ALA A 196 2.53 10.77 -7.05
N LYS A 197 2.70 10.36 -5.79
CA LYS A 197 3.20 11.27 -4.74
C LYS A 197 4.70 11.55 -4.84
N GLY A 198 5.52 10.53 -5.09
CA GLY A 198 6.98 10.64 -5.07
C GLY A 198 7.60 11.25 -6.33
N GLY A 199 6.91 11.14 -7.47
CA GLY A 199 7.41 11.62 -8.77
C GLY A 199 6.93 10.74 -9.92
N ILE A 200 7.14 11.21 -11.14
CA ILE A 200 6.89 10.45 -12.36
C ILE A 200 8.14 10.56 -13.25
N THR A 201 8.71 9.43 -13.66
CA THR A 201 9.85 9.38 -14.59
C THR A 201 9.52 8.49 -15.77
N LEU A 202 9.53 9.08 -16.96
CA LEU A 202 9.28 8.41 -18.23
C LEU A 202 10.55 8.52 -19.08
N SER A 203 11.25 7.41 -19.28
CA SER A 203 12.49 7.33 -20.07
C SER A 203 12.40 6.34 -21.26
N GLY A 204 11.20 5.85 -21.55
CA GLY A 204 10.87 4.95 -22.65
C GLY A 204 9.36 4.66 -22.72
N GLY A 205 8.91 4.01 -23.80
CA GLY A 205 7.50 3.67 -24.02
C GLY A 205 6.59 4.81 -24.44
N GLY A 206 5.30 4.49 -24.54
CA GLY A 206 4.26 5.39 -25.03
C GLY A 206 3.54 6.15 -23.92
N ILE A 207 3.01 7.33 -24.21
CA ILE A 207 2.05 8.05 -23.35
C ILE A 207 0.68 8.01 -24.06
N ALA A 208 -0.42 7.87 -23.31
CA ALA A 208 -1.74 7.90 -23.92
C ALA A 208 -2.10 9.29 -24.45
N ASP A 209 -2.77 9.34 -25.60
CA ASP A 209 -3.31 10.58 -26.12
C ASP A 209 -4.30 11.17 -25.11
N ASN A 210 -4.21 12.48 -24.86
CA ASN A 210 -5.02 13.20 -23.88
C ASN A 210 -4.81 12.73 -22.42
N ALA A 211 -3.68 12.07 -22.11
CA ALA A 211 -3.35 11.69 -20.74
C ALA A 211 -3.26 12.91 -19.81
N THR A 212 -3.57 12.68 -18.53
CA THR A 212 -3.30 13.63 -17.45
C THR A 212 -2.37 12.98 -16.45
N LEU A 213 -1.19 13.56 -16.22
CA LEU A 213 -0.18 13.04 -15.31
C LEU A 213 0.15 14.07 -14.23
N ASN A 214 -0.18 13.73 -12.99
CA ASN A 214 -0.06 14.63 -11.85
C ASN A 214 0.90 14.09 -10.80
N THR A 215 1.74 14.93 -10.20
CA THR A 215 2.62 14.50 -9.12
C THR A 215 2.90 15.56 -8.07
N GLU A 216 3.05 15.13 -6.82
CA GLU A 216 3.54 16.00 -5.74
C GLU A 216 5.08 16.14 -5.77
N GLY A 217 5.75 15.31 -6.58
CA GLY A 217 7.19 15.30 -6.80
C GLY A 217 7.59 15.92 -8.15
N THR A 218 8.69 15.42 -8.70
CA THR A 218 9.18 15.86 -10.02
C THR A 218 8.60 14.99 -11.13
N PHE A 219 8.13 15.62 -12.19
CA PHE A 219 7.83 14.97 -13.46
C PHE A 219 9.06 15.02 -14.38
N LYS A 220 9.51 13.87 -14.88
CA LYS A 220 10.62 13.73 -15.82
C LYS A 220 10.18 12.99 -17.08
N LEU A 221 10.49 13.54 -18.24
CA LEU A 221 10.25 12.93 -19.54
C LEU A 221 11.50 13.01 -20.43
N SER A 222 12.00 11.86 -20.85
CA SER A 222 13.07 11.70 -21.84
C SER A 222 12.79 10.48 -22.71
N SER A 223 13.28 10.48 -23.96
CA SER A 223 13.33 9.28 -24.82
C SER A 223 12.02 8.43 -24.94
N SER A 224 10.84 9.06 -24.86
CA SER A 224 9.51 8.42 -24.99
C SER A 224 8.90 8.66 -26.38
N SER A 225 7.71 8.12 -26.69
CA SER A 225 6.93 8.58 -27.84
C SER A 225 6.49 10.04 -27.66
N THR A 226 6.45 10.83 -28.74
CA THR A 226 5.99 12.22 -28.68
C THR A 226 4.55 12.30 -28.12
N PRO A 227 4.30 13.07 -27.04
CA PRO A 227 2.96 13.18 -26.46
C PRO A 227 1.95 13.84 -27.41
N VAL A 228 0.67 13.46 -27.29
CA VAL A 228 -0.46 14.12 -27.95
C VAL A 228 -1.44 14.60 -26.88
N ASN A 229 -1.62 15.91 -26.79
CA ASN A 229 -2.54 16.58 -25.85
C ASN A 229 -2.31 16.22 -24.36
N LEU A 230 -1.07 16.02 -23.95
CA LEU A 230 -0.74 15.68 -22.56
C LEU A 230 -1.00 16.87 -21.61
N THR A 231 -1.58 16.59 -20.46
CA THR A 231 -1.70 17.52 -19.33
C THR A 231 -0.76 17.08 -18.21
N VAL A 232 0.12 17.98 -17.74
CA VAL A 232 1.06 17.71 -16.65
C VAL A 232 0.88 18.72 -15.52
N GLY A 233 0.72 18.21 -14.30
CA GLY A 233 0.79 18.98 -13.06
C GLY A 233 1.87 18.41 -12.15
N ALA A 234 2.81 19.22 -11.66
CA ALA A 234 3.87 18.72 -10.78
C ALA A 234 4.34 19.73 -9.74
N LYS A 235 5.16 19.30 -8.78
CA LYS A 235 6.00 20.23 -8.00
C LYS A 235 7.07 20.85 -8.90
N SER A 236 7.79 20.04 -9.68
CA SER A 236 8.80 20.50 -10.64
C SER A 236 8.75 19.64 -11.91
N ILE A 237 9.18 20.18 -13.05
CA ILE A 237 9.07 19.51 -14.35
C ILE A 237 10.42 19.55 -15.07
N ASN A 238 10.82 18.41 -15.65
CA ASN A 238 11.98 18.30 -16.53
C ASN A 238 11.63 17.44 -17.76
N ILE A 239 11.40 18.09 -18.89
CA ILE A 239 11.08 17.44 -20.16
C ILE A 239 12.23 17.71 -21.13
N GLN A 240 13.07 16.70 -21.35
CA GLN A 240 14.25 16.78 -22.24
C GLN A 240 13.96 16.21 -23.64
N GLN A 241 12.67 15.99 -23.95
CA GLN A 241 12.22 15.51 -25.25
C GLN A 241 11.82 16.67 -26.15
N SER A 242 12.26 16.65 -27.41
CA SER A 242 11.80 17.58 -28.44
C SER A 242 10.44 17.15 -29.01
N GLY A 243 9.54 18.12 -29.17
CA GLY A 243 8.24 17.94 -29.83
C GLY A 243 7.10 17.53 -28.90
N GLY A 244 6.00 17.12 -29.51
CA GLY A 244 4.74 16.78 -28.82
C GLY A 244 3.77 17.95 -28.67
N SER A 245 2.53 17.60 -28.37
CA SER A 245 1.43 18.52 -28.05
C SER A 245 1.04 18.35 -26.58
N TYR A 246 0.91 19.47 -25.87
CA TYR A 246 0.55 19.54 -24.46
C TYR A 246 -0.63 20.50 -24.30
N VAL A 247 -1.69 20.04 -23.63
CA VAL A 247 -2.80 20.92 -23.26
C VAL A 247 -2.34 21.89 -22.18
N ALA A 248 -1.68 21.39 -21.15
CA ALA A 248 -1.08 22.22 -20.11
C ALA A 248 0.17 21.60 -19.47
N ILE A 249 1.11 22.45 -19.09
CA ILE A 249 2.28 22.15 -18.26
C ILE A 249 2.24 23.11 -17.08
N GLN A 250 2.03 22.57 -15.88
CA GLN A 250 1.80 23.37 -14.67
C GLN A 250 2.69 22.90 -13.52
N ALA A 251 3.46 23.80 -12.93
CA ALA A 251 4.37 23.48 -11.84
C ALA A 251 4.31 24.48 -10.69
N GLY A 252 4.38 23.95 -9.47
CA GLY A 252 4.65 24.72 -8.27
C GLY A 252 3.43 25.34 -7.58
N ALA A 253 3.61 25.63 -6.30
CA ALA A 253 2.63 26.24 -5.42
C ALA A 253 3.32 27.24 -4.49
N PHE A 254 2.54 28.06 -3.81
CA PHE A 254 3.01 28.73 -2.61
C PHE A 254 2.89 27.78 -1.42
N LYS A 255 3.96 27.74 -0.61
CA LYS A 255 3.85 27.33 0.78
C LYS A 255 3.37 28.55 1.56
N ALA A 256 2.16 28.47 2.09
CA ALA A 256 1.51 29.54 2.82
C ALA A 256 1.37 29.18 4.29
N ASN A 257 1.33 30.19 5.17
CA ASN A 257 0.78 30.00 6.50
C ASN A 257 -0.75 30.08 6.41
N VAL A 258 -1.43 29.18 7.10
CA VAL A 258 -2.89 29.18 7.21
C VAL A 258 -3.26 29.96 8.45
N LEU A 259 -4.07 30.98 8.27
CA LEU A 259 -4.49 31.90 9.31
C LEU A 259 -5.98 31.71 9.61
N SER A 260 -6.32 31.78 10.89
CA SER A 260 -7.69 32.02 11.35
C SER A 260 -7.68 33.30 12.17
N GLY A 261 -8.29 34.36 11.64
CA GLY A 261 -8.04 35.72 12.13
C GLY A 261 -6.57 36.09 11.96
N SER A 262 -5.91 36.49 13.05
CA SER A 262 -4.47 36.83 13.08
C SER A 262 -3.56 35.67 13.49
N SER A 263 -4.11 34.50 13.81
CA SER A 263 -3.35 33.38 14.35
C SER A 263 -3.02 32.34 13.28
N THR A 264 -1.74 31.95 13.21
CA THR A 264 -1.30 30.83 12.37
C THR A 264 -1.75 29.51 12.98
N ILE A 265 -2.58 28.77 12.25
CA ILE A 265 -3.14 27.48 12.64
C ILE A 265 -2.56 26.31 11.84
N GLY A 266 -1.70 26.58 10.86
CA GLY A 266 -1.10 25.56 10.02
C GLY A 266 -0.34 26.11 8.83
N THR A 267 -0.10 25.23 7.86
CA THR A 267 0.50 25.55 6.57
C THR A 267 -0.38 25.03 5.44
N ALA A 268 -0.26 25.62 4.26
CA ALA A 268 -0.93 25.15 3.06
C ALA A 268 -0.01 25.14 1.85
N LEU A 269 -0.23 24.20 0.93
CA LEU A 269 0.24 24.27 -0.44
C LEU A 269 -0.92 24.70 -1.32
N ALA A 270 -0.83 25.88 -1.93
CA ALA A 270 -1.92 26.43 -2.75
C ALA A 270 -1.39 27.19 -3.96
N GLY A 271 -2.13 27.09 -5.07
CA GLY A 271 -1.99 28.02 -6.20
C GLY A 271 -2.63 29.37 -5.87
N GLY A 272 -2.25 30.42 -6.60
CA GLY A 272 -2.77 31.76 -6.41
C GLY A 272 -1.80 32.83 -6.84
N THR A 273 -2.04 34.06 -6.40
CA THR A 273 -1.19 35.23 -6.64
C THR A 273 -0.80 35.86 -5.31
N LYS A 274 0.48 36.21 -5.16
CA LYS A 274 0.98 36.93 -3.98
C LYS A 274 0.65 38.43 -4.12
N ASN A 275 -0.02 38.98 -3.12
CA ASN A 275 -0.31 40.41 -3.02
C ASN A 275 0.86 41.17 -2.37
N SER A 276 0.86 42.51 -2.47
CA SER A 276 1.91 43.37 -1.92
C SER A 276 2.03 43.31 -0.39
N ASP A 277 0.93 43.01 0.30
CA ASP A 277 0.85 42.82 1.76
C ASP A 277 1.27 41.41 2.23
N ASN A 278 1.83 40.60 1.34
CA ASN A 278 2.15 39.17 1.52
C ASN A 278 0.94 38.25 1.74
N SER A 279 -0.31 38.72 1.61
CA SER A 279 -1.45 37.80 1.52
C SER A 279 -1.43 37.06 0.17
N ILE A 280 -2.05 35.87 0.12
CA ILE A 280 -2.20 35.10 -1.11
C ILE A 280 -3.68 35.11 -1.51
N THR A 281 -3.94 35.63 -2.70
CA THR A 281 -5.22 35.42 -3.39
C THR A 281 -5.17 34.03 -4.03
N ALA A 282 -5.79 33.03 -3.40
CA ALA A 282 -5.76 31.67 -3.91
C ALA A 282 -6.35 31.55 -5.33
N ALA A 283 -5.91 30.59 -6.13
CA ALA A 283 -6.37 30.36 -7.52
C ALA A 283 -7.80 29.81 -7.61
N SER A 284 -8.63 30.30 -8.54
CA SER A 284 -10.06 29.95 -8.66
C SER A 284 -10.37 28.46 -8.82
N THR A 285 -9.38 27.65 -9.17
CA THR A 285 -9.48 26.20 -9.36
C THR A 285 -8.26 25.51 -8.75
N GLY A 286 -8.30 24.18 -8.65
CA GLY A 286 -7.23 23.35 -8.09
C GLY A 286 -7.49 22.96 -6.64
N THR A 287 -6.53 22.26 -6.04
CA THR A 287 -6.63 21.74 -4.68
C THR A 287 -5.59 22.41 -3.80
N ALA A 288 -6.01 22.90 -2.63
CA ALA A 288 -5.09 23.30 -1.58
C ALA A 288 -4.92 22.14 -0.59
N LEU A 289 -3.67 21.80 -0.25
CA LEU A 289 -3.35 20.84 0.81
C LEU A 289 -3.02 21.60 2.08
N ILE A 290 -3.84 21.45 3.12
CA ILE A 290 -3.74 22.17 4.39
C ILE A 290 -3.27 21.20 5.47
N THR A 291 -2.21 21.55 6.18
CA THR A 291 -1.72 20.82 7.35
C THR A 291 -1.81 21.72 8.58
N LEU A 292 -2.70 21.37 9.50
CA LEU A 292 -2.88 22.09 10.76
C LEU A 292 -1.73 21.78 11.74
N THR A 293 -1.50 22.68 12.69
CA THR A 293 -0.50 22.48 13.77
C THR A 293 -0.82 21.27 14.65
N SER A 294 -2.08 20.85 14.70
CA SER A 294 -2.53 19.61 15.36
C SER A 294 -2.11 18.33 14.61
N GLY A 295 -1.54 18.44 13.41
CA GLY A 295 -1.20 17.32 12.53
C GLY A 295 -2.35 16.87 11.64
N ALA A 296 -3.52 17.50 11.70
CA ALA A 296 -4.63 17.19 10.80
C ALA A 296 -4.36 17.71 9.38
N ILE A 297 -4.65 16.88 8.38
CA ILE A 297 -4.43 17.17 6.97
C ILE A 297 -5.78 17.23 6.26
N TYR A 298 -6.02 18.33 5.55
CA TYR A 298 -7.21 18.58 4.75
C TYR A 298 -6.85 18.82 3.30
N THR A 299 -7.68 18.36 2.38
CA THR A 299 -7.74 18.90 1.03
C THR A 299 -8.87 19.91 0.94
N LEU A 300 -8.66 21.00 0.20
CA LEU A 300 -9.70 21.99 -0.10
C LEU A 300 -9.79 22.16 -1.61
N ASP A 301 -10.95 21.83 -2.17
CA ASP A 301 -11.28 22.09 -3.58
C ASP A 301 -11.56 23.60 -3.76
N LEU A 302 -10.61 24.30 -4.37
CA LEU A 302 -10.67 25.75 -4.54
C LEU A 302 -11.77 26.20 -5.50
N SER A 303 -12.37 25.30 -6.28
CA SER A 303 -13.53 25.59 -7.12
C SER A 303 -14.85 25.67 -6.33
N LYS A 304 -14.89 25.05 -5.15
CA LYS A 304 -16.03 25.07 -4.22
C LYS A 304 -15.86 26.09 -3.09
N ALA A 305 -14.67 26.67 -2.97
CA ALA A 305 -14.35 27.70 -2.00
C ALA A 305 -14.79 29.09 -2.51
N THR A 306 -15.53 29.81 -1.68
CA THR A 306 -15.82 31.23 -1.90
C THR A 306 -14.65 32.08 -1.40
N ARG A 307 -14.42 33.21 -2.06
CA ARG A 307 -13.31 34.13 -1.79
C ARG A 307 -13.83 35.54 -1.59
N SER A 308 -13.52 36.17 -0.47
CA SER A 308 -13.87 37.57 -0.24
C SER A 308 -12.83 38.22 0.66
N ALA A 309 -12.28 39.37 0.23
CA ALA A 309 -11.32 40.17 1.00
C ALA A 309 -10.14 39.35 1.60
N GLY A 310 -9.59 38.38 0.85
CA GLY A 310 -8.48 37.52 1.30
C GLY A 310 -8.88 36.33 2.20
N ALA A 311 -10.15 36.25 2.61
CA ALA A 311 -10.72 35.08 3.27
C ALA A 311 -11.21 34.03 2.26
N ILE A 312 -11.06 32.77 2.62
CA ILE A 312 -11.39 31.58 1.83
C ILE A 312 -12.33 30.73 2.68
N SER A 313 -13.53 30.42 2.16
CA SER A 313 -14.41 29.47 2.82
C SER A 313 -13.86 28.05 2.69
N THR A 314 -14.01 27.27 3.74
CA THR A 314 -13.58 25.86 3.76
C THR A 314 -14.71 24.89 3.42
N SER A 315 -15.79 25.42 2.83
CA SER A 315 -16.88 24.66 2.23
C SER A 315 -16.32 23.74 1.13
N GLY A 316 -16.35 22.43 1.35
CA GLY A 316 -15.76 21.45 0.44
C GLY A 316 -14.36 20.96 0.86
N ALA A 317 -13.89 21.31 2.06
CA ALA A 317 -12.71 20.67 2.63
C ALA A 317 -13.01 19.22 3.04
N GLN A 318 -12.06 18.32 2.77
CA GLN A 318 -12.12 16.91 3.16
C GLN A 318 -10.95 16.60 4.10
N LEU A 319 -11.25 16.05 5.27
CA LEU A 319 -10.25 15.54 6.19
C LEU A 319 -9.63 14.27 5.60
N ILE A 320 -8.31 14.26 5.46
CA ILE A 320 -7.54 13.11 4.98
C ILE A 320 -7.00 12.29 6.16
N SER A 321 -6.48 12.96 7.19
CA SER A 321 -5.92 12.32 8.38
C SER A 321 -5.84 13.28 9.57
N GLY A 322 -5.73 12.72 10.78
CA GLY A 322 -5.68 13.48 12.03
C GLY A 322 -7.06 13.83 12.59
N THR A 323 -7.09 14.58 13.69
CA THR A 323 -8.32 14.83 14.49
C THR A 323 -8.66 16.30 14.71
N GLY A 324 -7.81 17.22 14.23
CA GLY A 324 -8.03 18.65 14.33
C GLY A 324 -9.12 19.16 13.37
N THR A 325 -9.90 20.15 13.82
CA THR A 325 -10.99 20.75 13.03
C THR A 325 -10.50 21.94 12.23
N LEU A 326 -10.85 22.00 10.94
CA LEU A 326 -10.60 23.16 10.09
C LEU A 326 -11.69 24.24 10.32
N PRO A 327 -11.35 25.51 10.61
CA PRO A 327 -12.35 26.57 10.74
C PRO A 327 -13.13 26.81 9.46
N ALA A 328 -14.34 27.36 9.56
CA ALA A 328 -15.23 27.64 8.41
C ALA A 328 -14.65 28.64 7.40
N SER A 329 -13.73 29.49 7.85
CA SER A 329 -13.03 30.47 7.03
C SER A 329 -11.57 30.57 7.44
N ILE A 330 -10.69 30.66 6.46
CA ILE A 330 -9.24 30.81 6.62
C ILE A 330 -8.71 31.91 5.70
N SER A 331 -7.50 32.41 5.96
CA SER A 331 -6.75 33.20 4.99
C SER A 331 -5.33 32.66 4.83
N LEU A 332 -4.65 33.05 3.76
CA LEU A 332 -3.32 32.56 3.41
C LEU A 332 -2.32 33.72 3.40
N SER A 333 -1.20 33.56 4.08
CA SER A 333 -0.05 34.46 3.96
C SER A 333 1.15 33.74 3.38
N TYR A 334 1.86 34.42 2.50
CA TYR A 334 3.06 33.92 1.84
C TYR A 334 4.15 33.57 2.85
N ASN A 335 4.74 32.39 2.70
CA ASN A 335 5.92 31.96 3.45
C ASN A 335 7.08 31.69 2.47
N SER A 336 6.91 30.73 1.56
CA SER A 336 7.91 30.38 0.56
C SER A 336 7.27 29.87 -0.72
N ILE A 337 8.08 29.70 -1.76
CA ILE A 337 7.69 28.95 -2.96
C ILE A 337 7.91 27.45 -2.69
N TYR A 338 7.07 26.61 -3.28
CA TYR A 338 7.17 25.15 -3.24
C TYR A 338 7.21 24.61 -4.68
N GLY A 339 8.43 24.34 -5.16
CA GLY A 339 8.67 23.89 -6.54
C GLY A 339 8.50 25.02 -7.56
N GLY A 340 8.03 24.68 -8.75
CA GLY A 340 7.75 25.63 -9.84
C GLY A 340 8.82 25.69 -10.92
N ASP A 341 9.98 25.08 -10.70
CA ASP A 341 11.01 24.97 -11.72
C ASP A 341 10.55 24.07 -12.87
N VAL A 342 10.63 24.60 -14.09
CA VAL A 342 10.36 23.86 -15.32
C VAL A 342 11.53 23.96 -16.29
N ILE A 343 12.08 22.81 -16.65
CA ILE A 343 13.01 22.65 -17.77
C ILE A 343 12.25 21.97 -18.90
N PHE A 344 12.23 22.58 -20.09
CA PHE A 344 11.50 22.09 -21.24
C PHE A 344 12.33 22.24 -22.51
N GLN A 345 12.42 21.20 -23.32
CA GLN A 345 13.15 21.25 -24.58
C GLN A 345 12.39 22.08 -25.62
N THR A 346 11.35 21.54 -26.26
CA THR A 346 10.50 22.29 -27.22
C THR A 346 9.24 21.49 -27.54
N GLY A 347 8.18 22.15 -28.03
CA GLY A 347 6.90 21.53 -28.39
C GLY A 347 5.78 22.57 -28.52
N THR A 348 4.54 22.09 -28.67
CA THR A 348 3.33 22.94 -28.66
C THR A 348 2.63 22.82 -27.31
N VAL A 349 2.46 23.94 -26.58
CA VAL A 349 1.83 23.96 -25.27
C VAL A 349 0.69 24.97 -25.24
N GLY A 350 -0.51 24.52 -24.86
CA GLY A 350 -1.66 25.38 -24.64
C GLY A 350 -1.42 26.36 -23.49
N THR A 351 -1.35 25.85 -22.26
CA THR A 351 -1.04 26.66 -21.07
C THR A 351 0.26 26.20 -20.42
N PHE A 352 1.24 27.09 -20.35
CA PHE A 352 2.52 26.85 -19.69
C PHE A 352 2.60 27.74 -18.44
N TRP A 353 2.63 27.15 -17.25
CA TRP A 353 2.60 27.90 -15.99
C TRP A 353 3.57 27.34 -14.94
N GLY A 354 4.52 28.14 -14.46
CA GLY A 354 5.41 27.74 -13.36
C GLY A 354 6.02 28.92 -12.61
N ASP A 355 7.03 28.64 -11.79
CA ASP A 355 7.83 29.66 -11.11
C ASP A 355 8.94 30.18 -12.03
N ALA A 356 10.02 29.42 -12.13
CA ALA A 356 11.14 29.68 -13.04
C ALA A 356 11.07 28.74 -14.25
N LEU A 357 11.14 29.30 -15.46
CA LEU A 357 10.99 28.54 -16.70
C LEU A 357 12.28 28.59 -17.53
N THR A 358 12.77 27.43 -17.98
CA THR A 358 13.93 27.31 -18.87
C THR A 358 13.54 26.51 -20.11
N MET A 359 13.45 27.19 -21.25
CA MET A 359 13.20 26.57 -22.56
C MET A 359 14.52 26.43 -23.32
N GLN A 360 14.95 25.18 -23.57
CA GLN A 360 16.28 24.86 -24.09
C GLN A 360 16.32 24.65 -25.61
N GLY A 361 15.19 24.43 -26.26
CA GLY A 361 15.07 24.19 -27.70
C GLY A 361 14.57 25.40 -28.48
N PHE A 362 14.55 25.24 -29.80
CA PHE A 362 14.11 26.25 -30.76
C PHE A 362 12.67 25.97 -31.23
N SER A 363 12.01 27.01 -31.74
CA SER A 363 10.74 26.91 -32.47
C SER A 363 9.56 26.34 -31.67
N GLY A 364 9.56 26.48 -30.34
CA GLY A 364 8.41 26.11 -29.50
C GLY A 364 7.20 27.02 -29.77
N THR A 365 5.99 26.49 -29.55
CA THR A 365 4.74 27.28 -29.63
C THR A 365 4.02 27.24 -28.30
N TYR A 366 3.80 28.40 -27.67
CA TYR A 366 3.21 28.52 -26.34
C TYR A 366 2.01 29.47 -26.39
N ASN A 367 0.77 28.97 -26.33
CA ASN A 367 -0.40 29.84 -26.51
C ASN A 367 -0.57 30.81 -25.33
N LEU A 368 -0.41 30.31 -24.10
CA LEU A 368 -0.40 31.11 -22.88
C LEU A 368 0.80 30.74 -22.02
N LEU A 369 1.73 31.69 -21.87
CA LEU A 369 2.92 31.55 -21.04
C LEU A 369 2.75 32.38 -19.75
N LYS A 370 2.90 31.73 -18.60
CA LYS A 370 2.77 32.34 -17.27
C LYS A 370 3.97 31.94 -16.41
N ALA A 371 4.71 32.90 -15.89
CA ALA A 371 5.84 32.63 -14.99
C ALA A 371 5.75 33.54 -13.77
N ASN A 372 5.84 32.98 -12.57
CA ASN A 372 5.91 33.78 -11.34
C ASN A 372 7.28 34.47 -11.17
N SER A 373 8.34 33.89 -11.73
CA SER A 373 9.73 34.36 -11.64
C SER A 373 10.35 34.52 -13.04
N ASP A 374 11.67 34.35 -13.15
CA ASP A 374 12.44 34.50 -14.38
C ASP A 374 12.09 33.43 -15.44
N VAL A 375 12.14 33.85 -16.71
CA VAL A 375 12.01 32.96 -17.87
C VAL A 375 13.28 33.05 -18.71
N SER A 376 13.89 31.92 -19.05
CA SER A 376 14.95 31.82 -20.05
C SER A 376 14.45 31.12 -21.29
N ILE A 377 14.48 31.82 -22.42
CA ILE A 377 13.91 31.33 -23.68
C ILE A 377 14.85 31.66 -24.86
N LEU A 378 14.94 30.72 -25.80
CA LEU A 378 15.59 30.94 -27.09
C LEU A 378 14.57 31.53 -28.07
N THR A 379 14.28 30.82 -29.17
CA THR A 379 13.22 31.19 -30.10
C THR A 379 11.92 30.44 -29.79
N ALA A 380 10.80 31.16 -29.80
CA ALA A 380 9.47 30.58 -29.66
C ALA A 380 8.41 31.53 -30.22
N ASN A 381 7.28 30.95 -30.64
CA ASN A 381 6.06 31.68 -30.93
C ASN A 381 5.19 31.67 -29.68
N VAL A 382 5.03 32.82 -29.04
CA VAL A 382 4.24 32.97 -27.82
C VAL A 382 2.95 33.71 -28.13
N GLY A 383 1.82 33.15 -27.71
CA GLY A 383 0.51 33.77 -27.84
C GLY A 383 0.43 35.02 -26.96
N LYS A 384 0.33 34.80 -25.64
CA LYS A 384 0.34 35.80 -24.58
C LYS A 384 1.33 35.42 -23.48
N PHE A 385 2.10 36.38 -22.98
CA PHE A 385 3.01 36.20 -21.86
C PHE A 385 2.68 37.11 -20.67
N GLN A 386 2.67 36.50 -19.47
CA GLN A 386 2.56 37.17 -18.18
C GLN A 386 3.74 36.71 -17.31
N GLY A 387 4.66 37.62 -16.97
CA GLY A 387 5.87 37.29 -16.21
C GLY A 387 6.01 38.11 -14.92
N GLY A 388 6.31 37.43 -13.82
CA GLY A 388 6.63 38.05 -12.53
C GLY A 388 8.12 38.40 -12.35
N GLY A 389 9.01 37.84 -13.17
CA GLY A 389 10.45 38.12 -13.15
C GLY A 389 10.99 38.69 -14.45
N ASN A 390 12.27 38.44 -14.71
CA ASN A 390 12.98 38.87 -15.92
C ASN A 390 12.77 37.89 -17.07
N LEU A 391 12.88 38.39 -18.30
CA LEU A 391 12.93 37.57 -19.52
C LEU A 391 14.36 37.54 -20.05
N LYS A 392 15.00 36.37 -20.03
CA LYS A 392 16.35 36.12 -20.57
C LYS A 392 16.24 35.57 -21.99
N VAL A 393 16.85 36.26 -22.94
CA VAL A 393 16.80 35.96 -24.39
C VAL A 393 18.20 35.91 -24.99
N THR A 394 18.31 35.47 -26.24
CA THR A 394 19.54 35.56 -27.03
C THR A 394 19.44 36.71 -28.03
N GLN A 395 20.51 37.51 -28.16
CA GLN A 395 20.51 38.77 -28.92
C GLN A 395 19.94 38.66 -30.35
N TRP A 396 20.22 37.56 -31.04
CA TRP A 396 19.86 37.33 -32.44
C TRP A 396 18.67 36.38 -32.62
N ASN A 397 18.10 35.88 -31.52
CA ASN A 397 17.14 34.78 -31.50
C ASN A 397 16.13 35.04 -30.37
N THR A 398 15.29 36.05 -30.54
CA THR A 398 14.27 36.45 -29.57
C THR A 398 12.94 35.73 -29.82
N PRO A 399 12.10 35.56 -28.78
CA PRO A 399 10.74 35.06 -28.96
C PRO A 399 9.85 36.10 -29.64
N THR A 400 8.80 35.64 -30.32
CA THR A 400 7.74 36.48 -30.87
C THR A 400 6.51 36.41 -29.97
N PHE A 401 5.79 37.54 -29.84
CA PHE A 401 4.54 37.62 -29.09
C PHE A 401 3.41 38.06 -30.02
N SER A 402 2.37 37.26 -30.15
CA SER A 402 1.22 37.57 -31.03
C SER A 402 0.25 38.58 -30.40
N THR A 403 0.24 38.68 -29.07
CA THR A 403 -0.64 39.58 -28.31
C THR A 403 0.12 40.35 -27.24
N ALA A 404 -0.46 41.47 -26.79
CA ALA A 404 0.12 42.31 -25.74
C ALA A 404 0.45 41.50 -24.48
N SER A 405 1.73 41.55 -24.11
CA SER A 405 2.37 40.76 -23.06
C SER A 405 3.12 41.68 -22.10
N GLN A 406 3.22 41.25 -20.83
CA GLN A 406 3.77 42.09 -19.76
C GLN A 406 4.68 41.29 -18.84
N ILE A 407 5.77 41.91 -18.39
CA ILE A 407 6.63 41.38 -17.34
C ILE A 407 6.89 42.43 -16.26
N ALA A 408 7.02 41.98 -15.01
CA ALA A 408 7.40 42.84 -13.89
C ALA A 408 8.91 43.17 -13.89
N GLY A 409 9.75 42.28 -14.41
CA GLY A 409 11.19 42.47 -14.52
C GLY A 409 11.64 43.13 -15.83
N ARG A 410 12.91 42.89 -16.15
CA ARG A 410 13.59 43.43 -17.33
C ARG A 410 13.82 42.35 -18.38
N VAL A 411 14.16 42.78 -19.60
CA VAL A 411 14.71 41.89 -20.64
C VAL A 411 16.22 41.85 -20.49
N LEU A 412 16.78 40.64 -20.42
CA LEU A 412 18.20 40.36 -20.21
C LEU A 412 18.72 39.42 -21.30
N ASN A 413 20.02 39.42 -21.54
CA ASN A 413 20.69 38.36 -22.28
C ASN A 413 20.78 37.08 -21.42
N GLN A 414 21.05 35.93 -22.02
CA GLN A 414 21.19 34.66 -21.29
C GLN A 414 22.31 34.67 -20.24
N ASP A 415 23.35 35.49 -20.41
CA ASP A 415 24.42 35.71 -19.43
C ASP A 415 24.01 36.62 -18.25
N GLY A 416 22.77 37.13 -18.25
CA GLY A 416 22.21 38.01 -17.22
C GLY A 416 22.49 39.50 -17.43
N THR A 417 23.22 39.89 -18.48
CA THR A 417 23.44 41.30 -18.81
C THR A 417 22.17 41.94 -19.39
N VAL A 418 22.09 43.27 -19.37
CA VAL A 418 20.93 44.00 -19.92
C VAL A 418 20.85 43.79 -21.44
N TYR A 419 19.67 43.42 -21.94
CA TYR A 419 19.44 43.30 -23.37
C TYR A 419 19.45 44.67 -24.04
N THR A 420 20.31 44.85 -25.04
CA THR A 420 20.48 46.11 -25.81
C THR A 420 20.07 45.98 -27.28
N GLY A 421 19.45 44.85 -27.66
CA GLY A 421 18.96 44.64 -29.03
C GLY A 421 17.65 45.36 -29.31
N ASN A 422 17.03 45.05 -30.46
CA ASN A 422 15.78 45.67 -30.91
C ASN A 422 14.63 45.40 -29.93
N THR A 423 13.75 46.39 -29.77
CA THR A 423 12.52 46.23 -28.99
C THR A 423 11.75 45.00 -29.44
N ILE A 424 11.42 44.13 -28.48
CA ILE A 424 10.61 42.94 -28.76
C ILE A 424 9.15 43.39 -28.87
N ALA A 425 8.55 43.19 -30.05
CA ALA A 425 7.18 43.59 -30.33
C ALA A 425 6.18 42.93 -29.35
N ASN A 426 5.13 43.68 -28.98
CA ASN A 426 4.07 43.26 -28.05
C ASN A 426 4.52 42.90 -26.62
N LEU A 427 5.76 43.23 -26.21
CA LEU A 427 6.24 43.02 -24.85
C LEU A 427 6.44 44.36 -24.12
N THR A 428 5.84 44.51 -22.95
CA THR A 428 6.04 45.65 -22.06
C THR A 428 6.76 45.22 -20.77
N PRO A 429 8.02 45.64 -20.54
CA PRO A 429 8.75 45.34 -19.30
C PRO A 429 8.46 46.34 -18.17
N ASN A 430 8.88 46.01 -16.94
CA ASN A 430 8.75 46.82 -15.73
C ASN A 430 7.29 47.15 -15.32
N VAL A 431 6.36 46.24 -15.55
CA VAL A 431 4.94 46.41 -15.18
C VAL A 431 4.70 45.87 -13.76
N ALA A 432 4.44 46.77 -12.80
CA ALA A 432 4.14 46.38 -11.42
C ALA A 432 2.89 45.48 -11.35
N GLY A 433 2.98 44.39 -10.56
CA GLY A 433 1.86 43.44 -10.40
C GLY A 433 1.61 42.52 -11.60
N ALA A 434 2.50 42.47 -12.60
CA ALA A 434 2.36 41.59 -13.75
C ALA A 434 2.53 40.09 -13.43
N SER A 435 2.94 39.73 -12.20
CA SER A 435 3.11 38.32 -11.83
C SER A 435 1.77 37.57 -11.94
N PRO A 436 1.72 36.47 -12.69
CA PRO A 436 0.54 35.62 -12.76
C PRO A 436 0.34 34.74 -11.52
N GLY A 437 1.31 34.72 -10.58
CA GLY A 437 1.33 33.78 -9.46
C GLY A 437 1.63 32.34 -9.90
N LEU A 438 1.17 31.35 -9.13
CA LEU A 438 1.46 29.92 -9.33
C LEU A 438 0.18 29.09 -9.52
N PRO A 439 0.23 28.00 -10.29
CA PRO A 439 -0.94 27.16 -10.58
C PRO A 439 -1.41 26.34 -9.37
N GLY A 440 -0.51 25.99 -8.46
CA GLY A 440 -0.75 24.99 -7.42
C GLY A 440 -0.13 23.64 -7.80
N VAL A 441 0.15 22.81 -6.80
CA VAL A 441 0.62 21.43 -7.01
C VAL A 441 -0.59 20.51 -6.89
N PRO A 442 -0.80 19.58 -7.84
CA PRO A 442 -1.89 18.63 -7.72
C PRO A 442 -1.69 17.71 -6.52
N TYR A 443 -2.77 17.34 -5.86
CA TYR A 443 -2.75 16.41 -4.74
C TYR A 443 -3.17 15.01 -5.21
N CYS A 444 -2.36 14.00 -4.90
CA CYS A 444 -2.68 12.61 -5.20
C CYS A 444 -3.22 11.95 -3.93
N ASN A 445 -4.56 11.89 -3.80
CA ASN A 445 -5.17 11.27 -2.63
C ASN A 445 -5.01 9.74 -2.69
N ILE A 446 -4.26 9.18 -1.74
CA ILE A 446 -4.06 7.74 -1.60
C ILE A 446 -4.25 7.39 -0.15
N THR A 447 -5.34 6.70 0.15
CA THR A 447 -5.57 6.07 1.44
C THR A 447 -5.37 4.56 1.25
N ALA A 448 -4.22 4.04 1.70
CA ALA A 448 -4.03 2.60 1.77
C ALA A 448 -4.77 2.09 3.01
N THR A 449 -5.72 1.18 2.80
CA THR A 449 -6.38 0.46 3.89
C THR A 449 -5.67 -0.86 4.07
N ALA A 450 -5.15 -1.13 5.27
CA ALA A 450 -4.50 -2.40 5.56
C ALA A 450 -5.45 -3.57 5.23
N VAL A 451 -4.90 -4.60 4.58
CA VAL A 451 -5.63 -5.80 4.17
C VAL A 451 -5.54 -6.81 5.31
N ASP A 452 -6.71 -7.22 5.80
CA ASP A 452 -6.85 -8.29 6.76
C ASP A 452 -8.03 -9.18 6.36
N VAL A 453 -7.74 -10.38 5.87
CA VAL A 453 -8.76 -11.34 5.47
C VAL A 453 -9.36 -12.12 6.64
N ALA A 454 -8.78 -12.03 7.84
CA ALA A 454 -9.25 -12.83 8.98
C ALA A 454 -10.73 -12.57 9.34
N PRO A 455 -11.23 -11.31 9.34
CA PRO A 455 -12.65 -11.03 9.57
C PRO A 455 -13.58 -11.60 8.49
N LEU A 456 -13.09 -11.81 7.28
CA LEU A 456 -13.87 -12.29 6.13
C LEU A 456 -14.13 -13.80 6.17
N LYS A 457 -13.49 -14.54 7.08
CA LYS A 457 -13.67 -15.99 7.27
C LYS A 457 -15.13 -16.41 7.46
N SER A 458 -15.93 -15.59 8.14
CA SER A 458 -17.36 -15.85 8.38
C SER A 458 -18.23 -15.76 7.12
N GLN A 459 -17.77 -15.00 6.12
CA GLN A 459 -18.46 -14.83 4.84
C GLN A 459 -18.07 -15.89 3.81
N ALA A 460 -17.02 -16.67 4.09
CA ALA A 460 -16.53 -17.72 3.21
C ALA A 460 -17.52 -18.90 3.11
N ASN A 461 -17.42 -19.67 2.03
CA ASN A 461 -18.16 -20.91 1.84
C ASN A 461 -17.31 -22.15 2.19
N TYR A 462 -16.01 -22.06 1.92
CA TYR A 462 -15.05 -23.12 2.14
C TYR A 462 -13.83 -22.56 2.88
N VAL A 463 -13.60 -23.05 4.09
CA VAL A 463 -12.56 -22.57 5.01
C VAL A 463 -11.52 -23.66 5.16
N PHE A 464 -10.35 -23.44 4.58
CA PHE A 464 -9.16 -24.28 4.67
C PHE A 464 -8.29 -23.79 5.84
N SER A 465 -8.11 -24.65 6.84
CA SER A 465 -7.37 -24.31 8.07
C SER A 465 -6.53 -25.49 8.56
N PHE A 466 -5.63 -25.25 9.49
CA PHE A 466 -4.82 -26.30 10.09
C PHE A 466 -5.23 -26.54 11.55
N SER A 467 -5.38 -27.81 11.92
CA SER A 467 -5.43 -28.23 13.32
C SER A 467 -4.10 -28.92 13.65
N GLY A 468 -3.15 -28.15 14.19
CA GLY A 468 -1.74 -28.57 14.24
C GLY A 468 -1.16 -28.66 12.83
N ASN A 469 -0.72 -29.86 12.42
CA ASN A 469 -0.25 -30.11 11.04
C ASN A 469 -1.32 -30.75 10.14
N THR A 470 -2.53 -30.97 10.65
CA THR A 470 -3.59 -31.64 9.90
C THR A 470 -4.38 -30.63 9.07
N PRO A 471 -4.49 -30.82 7.73
CA PRO A 471 -5.31 -29.95 6.89
C PRO A 471 -6.79 -30.24 7.10
N MET A 472 -7.55 -29.20 7.44
CA MET A 472 -8.98 -29.25 7.74
C MET A 472 -9.78 -28.38 6.77
N LEU A 473 -10.95 -28.86 6.36
CA LEU A 473 -11.95 -28.08 5.62
C LEU A 473 -13.22 -27.91 6.47
N THR A 474 -13.70 -26.68 6.57
CA THR A 474 -15.05 -26.37 7.05
C THR A 474 -15.88 -25.83 5.89
N ILE A 475 -17.08 -26.39 5.70
CA ILE A 475 -18.04 -25.95 4.69
C ILE A 475 -19.13 -25.16 5.41
N GLN A 476 -19.55 -24.02 4.87
CA GLN A 476 -20.62 -23.22 5.46
C GLN A 476 -21.37 -22.46 4.36
N ASN A 477 -22.64 -22.12 4.59
CA ASN A 477 -23.45 -21.39 3.61
C ASN A 477 -23.51 -22.08 2.23
N VAL A 478 -23.57 -23.41 2.16
CA VAL A 478 -23.65 -24.17 0.91
C VAL A 478 -24.81 -25.17 0.95
N LYS A 479 -25.54 -25.22 -0.16
CA LYS A 479 -26.59 -26.22 -0.42
C LYS A 479 -26.34 -26.96 -1.73
N THR A 480 -26.84 -28.19 -1.82
CA THR A 480 -26.88 -28.95 -3.07
C THR A 480 -27.92 -28.36 -4.03
N ALA A 481 -27.90 -28.75 -5.30
CA ALA A 481 -28.93 -28.35 -6.28
C ALA A 481 -30.36 -28.64 -5.79
N ALA A 482 -30.57 -29.73 -5.05
CA ALA A 482 -31.84 -30.13 -4.44
C ALA A 482 -32.23 -29.31 -3.19
N GLY A 483 -31.39 -28.36 -2.75
CA GLY A 483 -31.65 -27.53 -1.57
C GLY A 483 -31.21 -28.13 -0.24
N THR A 484 -30.58 -29.31 -0.25
CA THR A 484 -30.05 -29.97 0.95
C THR A 484 -28.83 -29.21 1.47
N THR A 485 -28.84 -28.85 2.75
CA THR A 485 -27.69 -28.23 3.42
C THR A 485 -26.52 -29.20 3.47
N VAL A 486 -25.33 -28.73 3.09
CA VAL A 486 -24.10 -29.52 3.19
C VAL A 486 -23.60 -29.49 4.64
N SER A 487 -23.22 -30.65 5.18
CA SER A 487 -22.67 -30.72 6.55
C SER A 487 -21.38 -29.91 6.67
N ALA A 488 -21.25 -29.18 7.78
CA ALA A 488 -20.21 -28.18 7.92
C ALA A 488 -18.78 -28.75 8.12
N GLY A 489 -18.66 -30.00 8.57
CA GLY A 489 -17.37 -30.57 8.97
C GLY A 489 -17.05 -30.30 10.46
N PRO A 490 -15.76 -30.25 10.87
CA PRO A 490 -14.58 -30.11 10.01
C PRO A 490 -14.16 -31.46 9.38
N TYR A 491 -13.84 -31.44 8.09
CA TYR A 491 -13.33 -32.60 7.36
C TYR A 491 -11.81 -32.62 7.40
N ASN A 492 -11.22 -33.73 7.85
CA ASN A 492 -9.77 -33.94 7.77
C ASN A 492 -9.40 -34.31 6.33
N LEU A 493 -8.79 -33.39 5.59
CA LEU A 493 -8.47 -33.58 4.17
C LEU A 493 -7.37 -34.61 3.93
N ALA A 494 -6.55 -34.93 4.94
CA ALA A 494 -5.51 -35.95 4.83
C ALA A 494 -6.11 -37.37 4.78
N THR A 495 -7.26 -37.58 5.43
CA THR A 495 -7.89 -38.91 5.56
C THR A 495 -9.27 -39.00 4.90
N THR A 496 -9.95 -37.88 4.69
CA THR A 496 -11.29 -37.83 4.10
C THR A 496 -11.18 -37.52 2.61
N ASP A 497 -11.67 -38.42 1.76
CA ASP A 497 -11.75 -38.19 0.32
C ASP A 497 -13.01 -37.39 -0.02
N LEU A 498 -12.83 -36.12 -0.39
CA LEU A 498 -13.90 -35.21 -0.81
C LEU A 498 -13.92 -34.99 -2.34
N ARG A 499 -13.37 -35.92 -3.12
CA ARG A 499 -13.53 -35.91 -4.58
C ARG A 499 -15.02 -35.94 -4.97
N THR A 500 -15.82 -36.66 -4.20
CA THR A 500 -17.28 -36.61 -4.27
C THR A 500 -17.88 -36.25 -2.92
N LEU A 501 -19.01 -35.56 -2.94
CA LEU A 501 -19.80 -35.24 -1.75
C LEU A 501 -21.28 -35.38 -2.12
N LEU A 502 -22.07 -36.10 -1.32
CA LEU A 502 -23.50 -36.33 -1.59
C LEU A 502 -23.78 -36.81 -3.03
N GLY A 503 -22.91 -37.68 -3.57
CA GLY A 503 -23.06 -38.26 -4.91
C GLY A 503 -22.67 -37.37 -6.09
N SER A 504 -22.14 -36.16 -5.83
CA SER A 504 -21.68 -35.22 -6.87
C SER A 504 -20.19 -34.92 -6.76
N ASN A 505 -19.53 -34.61 -7.87
CA ASN A 505 -18.14 -34.13 -7.88
C ASN A 505 -18.02 -32.85 -7.07
N PHE A 506 -17.01 -32.77 -6.20
CA PHE A 506 -16.85 -31.66 -5.27
C PHE A 506 -15.45 -31.04 -5.37
N MET A 507 -14.42 -31.63 -4.73
CA MET A 507 -13.06 -31.11 -4.73
C MET A 507 -12.07 -32.17 -5.23
N ILE A 508 -11.83 -32.19 -6.54
CA ILE A 508 -10.95 -33.15 -7.21
C ILE A 508 -9.68 -32.44 -7.67
N CYS A 509 -8.55 -32.91 -7.18
CA CYS A 509 -7.21 -32.42 -7.50
C CYS A 509 -6.28 -33.59 -7.88
N ASN A 510 -5.01 -33.26 -8.11
CA ASN A 510 -3.96 -34.17 -8.53
C ASN A 510 -4.36 -35.00 -9.75
N TYR A 511 -4.95 -34.33 -10.75
CA TYR A 511 -5.38 -34.94 -12.00
C TYR A 511 -6.42 -36.06 -11.83
N GLY A 512 -7.29 -35.94 -10.82
CA GLY A 512 -8.32 -36.95 -10.50
C GLY A 512 -7.95 -37.89 -9.35
N ASN A 513 -6.68 -37.91 -8.95
CA ASN A 513 -6.16 -38.94 -8.06
C ASN A 513 -6.42 -38.68 -6.57
N SER A 514 -6.71 -37.44 -6.18
CA SER A 514 -6.91 -37.11 -4.76
C SER A 514 -7.89 -35.96 -4.56
N THR A 515 -8.32 -35.76 -3.31
CA THR A 515 -9.01 -34.53 -2.93
C THR A 515 -8.05 -33.36 -2.84
N CYS A 516 -8.56 -32.15 -3.03
CA CYS A 516 -7.78 -30.92 -2.94
C CYS A 516 -7.31 -30.65 -1.51
N GLY A 517 -6.03 -30.28 -1.35
CA GLY A 517 -5.46 -29.93 -0.05
C GLY A 517 -5.07 -31.11 0.86
N ASN A 518 -5.13 -32.36 0.38
CA ASN A 518 -4.81 -33.55 1.18
C ASN A 518 -3.39 -33.52 1.78
N GLY A 519 -2.40 -33.05 1.01
CA GLY A 519 -0.99 -32.97 1.44
C GLY A 519 -0.55 -31.62 1.99
N ALA A 520 -1.48 -30.72 2.30
CA ALA A 520 -1.15 -29.39 2.79
C ALA A 520 -0.61 -29.44 4.22
N THR A 521 0.38 -28.58 4.52
CA THR A 521 0.92 -28.38 5.87
C THR A 521 1.14 -26.88 6.11
N PRO A 522 1.24 -26.42 7.37
CA PRO A 522 1.52 -25.00 7.65
C PRO A 522 2.81 -24.48 6.98
N GLY A 523 3.82 -25.34 6.80
CA GLY A 523 5.08 -24.97 6.16
C GLY A 523 5.03 -24.91 4.64
N ASN A 524 4.25 -25.79 3.99
CA ASN A 524 4.16 -25.86 2.52
C ASN A 524 2.98 -25.06 1.95
N GLY A 525 2.03 -24.66 2.79
CA GLY A 525 0.79 -24.02 2.38
C GLY A 525 -0.18 -24.96 1.65
N TRP A 526 -1.15 -24.36 0.97
CA TRP A 526 -2.21 -25.04 0.24
C TRP A 526 -1.84 -25.17 -1.24
N ASN A 527 -1.26 -26.31 -1.64
CA ASN A 527 -0.93 -26.56 -3.04
C ASN A 527 -2.05 -27.35 -3.76
N LEU A 528 -2.83 -26.63 -4.58
CA LEU A 528 -3.93 -27.18 -5.38
C LEU A 528 -3.42 -27.46 -6.80
N THR A 529 -2.85 -28.64 -6.99
CA THR A 529 -2.33 -29.08 -8.30
C THR A 529 -3.38 -29.88 -9.07
N GLY A 530 -3.51 -29.64 -10.38
CA GLY A 530 -4.32 -30.46 -11.29
C GLY A 530 -5.80 -30.55 -10.92
N ILE A 531 -6.44 -29.39 -10.72
CA ILE A 531 -7.85 -29.27 -10.35
C ILE A 531 -8.73 -29.76 -11.51
N THR A 532 -9.65 -30.70 -11.26
CA THR A 532 -10.61 -31.19 -12.27
C THR A 532 -12.08 -30.97 -11.89
N ALA A 533 -12.35 -30.72 -10.61
CA ALA A 533 -13.64 -30.24 -10.13
C ALA A 533 -13.42 -29.40 -8.86
N PHE A 534 -14.11 -28.26 -8.80
CA PHE A 534 -14.03 -27.34 -7.67
C PHE A 534 -15.35 -26.59 -7.54
N PRO A 535 -15.93 -26.47 -6.33
CA PRO A 535 -17.24 -25.88 -6.17
C PRO A 535 -17.18 -24.35 -6.21
N PRO A 536 -18.22 -23.65 -6.69
CA PRO A 536 -18.22 -22.20 -6.77
C PRO A 536 -18.45 -21.56 -5.38
N GLY A 537 -17.93 -20.35 -5.18
CA GLY A 537 -18.10 -19.57 -3.96
C GLY A 537 -16.80 -19.01 -3.39
N VAL A 538 -16.85 -18.54 -2.14
CA VAL A 538 -15.72 -17.89 -1.47
C VAL A 538 -14.85 -18.92 -0.75
N LEU A 539 -13.55 -18.91 -1.07
CA LEU A 539 -12.52 -19.74 -0.48
C LEU A 539 -11.71 -18.90 0.51
N TRP A 540 -11.51 -19.42 1.72
CA TRP A 540 -10.64 -18.80 2.71
C TRP A 540 -9.55 -19.77 3.13
N PHE A 541 -8.30 -19.33 3.06
CA PHE A 541 -7.11 -20.14 3.36
C PHE A 541 -6.32 -19.53 4.51
N ASP A 542 -6.05 -20.37 5.52
CA ASP A 542 -5.05 -20.08 6.55
C ASP A 542 -3.65 -20.42 6.00
N GLY A 543 -2.89 -19.40 5.63
CA GLY A 543 -1.58 -19.50 4.98
C GLY A 543 -1.64 -19.43 3.45
N SER A 544 -0.47 -19.46 2.82
CA SER A 544 -0.31 -19.25 1.38
C SER A 544 -0.98 -20.36 0.56
N VAL A 545 -1.47 -20.01 -0.63
CA VAL A 545 -2.16 -20.92 -1.55
C VAL A 545 -1.55 -20.88 -2.94
N THR A 546 -1.42 -22.04 -3.57
CA THR A 546 -0.93 -22.20 -4.95
C THR A 546 -1.96 -22.92 -5.79
N PHE A 547 -2.36 -22.32 -6.91
CA PHE A 547 -3.16 -22.95 -7.97
C PHE A 547 -2.22 -23.38 -9.09
N ASN A 548 -2.08 -24.68 -9.30
CA ASN A 548 -1.12 -25.26 -10.22
C ASN A 548 -1.79 -26.22 -11.20
N GLY A 549 -2.35 -25.70 -12.29
CA GLY A 549 -3.06 -26.51 -13.27
C GLY A 549 -4.53 -26.73 -12.92
N VAL A 550 -5.37 -26.38 -13.87
CA VAL A 550 -6.80 -26.69 -13.94
C VAL A 550 -7.05 -27.44 -15.25
N GLN A 551 -7.76 -28.54 -15.19
CA GLN A 551 -8.05 -29.40 -16.33
C GLN A 551 -9.53 -29.75 -16.36
N SER A 552 -10.05 -30.01 -17.56
CA SER A 552 -11.45 -30.43 -17.75
C SER A 552 -12.49 -29.44 -17.21
N MET A 553 -12.09 -28.20 -16.93
CA MET A 553 -12.95 -27.09 -16.54
C MET A 553 -12.72 -25.93 -17.50
N SER A 554 -13.74 -25.11 -17.74
CA SER A 554 -13.63 -23.91 -18.58
C SER A 554 -13.31 -22.64 -17.78
N ARG A 555 -13.50 -22.67 -16.46
CA ARG A 555 -13.27 -21.56 -15.54
C ARG A 555 -13.25 -22.04 -14.08
N LEU A 556 -12.69 -21.21 -13.20
CA LEU A 556 -12.98 -21.24 -11.76
C LEU A 556 -13.98 -20.12 -11.43
N THR A 557 -14.93 -20.37 -10.53
CA THR A 557 -15.91 -19.36 -10.09
C THR A 557 -15.76 -19.15 -8.59
N ASN A 558 -14.70 -18.47 -8.20
CA ASN A 558 -14.29 -18.36 -6.81
C ASN A 558 -13.72 -16.98 -6.47
N THR A 559 -13.96 -16.58 -5.24
CA THR A 559 -13.15 -15.57 -4.53
C THR A 559 -12.09 -16.30 -3.73
N VAL A 560 -10.83 -15.88 -3.83
CA VAL A 560 -9.72 -16.45 -3.06
C VAL A 560 -9.30 -15.48 -1.97
N LEU A 561 -9.49 -15.85 -0.71
CA LEU A 561 -9.05 -15.11 0.47
C LEU A 561 -7.92 -15.87 1.15
N THR A 562 -6.79 -15.23 1.45
CA THR A 562 -5.66 -15.90 2.14
C THR A 562 -4.94 -14.99 3.14
N THR A 563 -4.55 -15.56 4.29
CA THR A 563 -3.68 -14.87 5.27
C THR A 563 -2.21 -14.83 4.83
N GLY A 564 -1.84 -15.51 3.74
CA GLY A 564 -0.50 -15.55 3.15
C GLY A 564 -0.48 -15.03 1.71
N ASP A 565 0.39 -15.63 0.89
CA ASP A 565 0.56 -15.29 -0.53
C ASP A 565 -0.32 -16.17 -1.45
N VAL A 566 -0.66 -15.64 -2.62
CA VAL A 566 -1.29 -16.41 -3.70
C VAL A 566 -0.29 -16.66 -4.83
N THR A 567 -0.18 -17.90 -5.29
CA THR A 567 0.60 -18.27 -6.48
C THR A 567 -0.29 -18.90 -7.55
N LEU A 568 -0.27 -18.34 -8.76
CA LEU A 568 -0.99 -18.84 -9.93
C LEU A 568 0.03 -19.24 -11.02
N THR A 569 0.21 -20.54 -11.24
CA THR A 569 1.26 -21.04 -12.16
C THR A 569 0.83 -21.02 -13.63
N SER A 570 1.77 -21.14 -14.56
CA SER A 570 1.51 -21.05 -16.01
C SER A 570 0.96 -22.33 -16.67
N SER A 571 0.74 -23.41 -15.92
CA SER A 571 0.28 -24.69 -16.49
C SER A 571 -1.23 -24.82 -16.38
N GLY A 572 -1.90 -25.36 -17.42
CA GLY A 572 -3.32 -25.73 -17.40
C GLY A 572 -4.25 -24.59 -16.96
N MET A 573 -4.11 -23.41 -17.54
CA MET A 573 -4.78 -22.23 -17.01
C MET A 573 -6.21 -22.08 -17.54
N VAL A 574 -7.12 -21.72 -16.64
CA VAL A 574 -8.48 -21.29 -16.97
C VAL A 574 -8.73 -19.94 -16.30
N PRO A 575 -9.64 -19.11 -16.82
CA PRO A 575 -9.97 -17.85 -16.15
C PRO A 575 -10.57 -18.07 -14.76
N LEU A 576 -10.17 -17.23 -13.80
CA LEU A 576 -10.77 -17.15 -12.47
C LEU A 576 -11.83 -16.04 -12.47
N TYR A 577 -13.08 -16.39 -12.24
CA TYR A 577 -14.17 -15.45 -12.06
C TYR A 577 -14.55 -15.33 -10.60
N SER A 578 -14.54 -14.11 -10.06
CA SER A 578 -15.26 -13.80 -8.84
C SER A 578 -16.76 -14.06 -9.01
N PRO A 579 -17.50 -14.45 -7.95
CA PRO A 579 -18.90 -14.85 -8.02
C PRO A 579 -19.81 -13.88 -8.81
N ASN A 580 -19.71 -12.57 -8.57
CA ASN A 580 -20.57 -11.57 -9.21
C ASN A 580 -20.17 -11.30 -10.67
N PHE A 581 -18.92 -11.54 -11.04
CA PHE A 581 -18.45 -11.43 -12.43
C PHE A 581 -18.81 -12.67 -13.26
N SER A 582 -19.04 -13.82 -12.62
CA SER A 582 -19.46 -15.06 -13.30
C SER A 582 -20.94 -15.07 -13.65
N GLY A 583 -21.75 -14.28 -12.93
CA GLY A 583 -23.20 -14.22 -13.05
C GLY A 583 -23.94 -15.39 -12.40
N TYR A 584 -25.24 -15.22 -12.18
CA TYR A 584 -26.06 -16.20 -11.44
C TYR A 584 -26.11 -17.58 -12.11
N SER A 585 -26.01 -17.65 -13.45
CA SER A 585 -26.12 -18.91 -14.19
C SER A 585 -24.97 -19.85 -13.84
N ASN A 586 -23.75 -19.34 -13.69
CA ASN A 586 -22.58 -20.14 -13.35
C ASN A 586 -22.41 -20.31 -11.82
N LEU A 587 -22.93 -19.38 -11.02
CA LEU A 587 -22.79 -19.40 -9.56
C LEU A 587 -23.87 -20.25 -8.87
N CYS A 588 -25.13 -20.11 -9.30
CA CYS A 588 -26.29 -20.56 -8.54
C CYS A 588 -26.94 -21.84 -9.09
N THR A 589 -26.55 -22.33 -10.28
CA THR A 589 -27.20 -23.48 -10.92
C THR A 589 -26.43 -24.80 -10.83
N GLY A 590 -25.22 -24.79 -10.26
CA GLY A 590 -24.37 -25.98 -10.11
C GLY A 590 -24.87 -26.98 -9.07
N SER A 591 -24.21 -28.15 -9.00
CA SER A 591 -24.49 -29.22 -8.03
C SER A 591 -24.38 -28.74 -6.58
N PHE A 592 -23.55 -27.73 -6.34
CA PHE A 592 -23.43 -26.99 -5.09
C PHE A 592 -23.53 -25.51 -5.38
N TYR A 593 -24.24 -24.76 -4.52
CA TYR A 593 -24.32 -23.30 -4.64
C TYR A 593 -24.15 -22.61 -3.28
N PRO A 594 -23.50 -21.43 -3.25
CA PRO A 594 -23.33 -20.63 -2.05
C PRO A 594 -24.64 -19.90 -1.70
N THR A 595 -25.26 -20.22 -0.56
CA THR A 595 -26.56 -19.68 -0.16
C THR A 595 -26.52 -18.21 0.24
N ASN A 596 -25.36 -17.71 0.67
CA ASN A 596 -25.16 -16.30 1.00
C ASN A 596 -25.00 -15.41 -0.24
N LEU A 597 -24.61 -15.97 -1.40
CA LEU A 597 -24.39 -15.21 -2.63
C LEU A 597 -25.52 -15.38 -3.67
N CYS A 598 -26.41 -16.35 -3.45
CA CYS A 598 -27.48 -16.70 -4.38
C CYS A 598 -28.86 -16.48 -3.76
N ASN A 599 -29.73 -15.77 -4.47
CA ASN A 599 -31.16 -15.73 -4.22
C ASN A 599 -31.86 -16.75 -5.14
N LYS A 600 -32.08 -17.97 -4.63
CA LYS A 600 -32.82 -19.02 -5.35
C LYS A 600 -34.35 -18.90 -5.26
N SER A 601 -34.88 -18.02 -4.43
CA SER A 601 -36.32 -17.73 -4.42
C SER A 601 -36.78 -16.88 -5.61
N ALA A 602 -35.85 -16.18 -6.27
CA ALA A 602 -36.14 -15.45 -7.50
C ALA A 602 -36.33 -16.42 -8.70
N THR A 603 -37.18 -16.02 -9.67
CA THR A 603 -37.38 -16.76 -10.92
C THR A 603 -37.14 -15.83 -12.12
N PRO A 604 -36.05 -16.01 -12.90
CA PRO A 604 -34.96 -16.97 -12.67
C PRO A 604 -34.15 -16.65 -11.40
N PRO A 605 -33.33 -17.60 -10.89
CA PRO A 605 -32.44 -17.34 -9.76
C PRO A 605 -31.59 -16.09 -9.98
N ALA A 606 -31.26 -15.38 -8.91
CA ALA A 606 -30.51 -14.13 -8.97
C ALA A 606 -29.32 -14.15 -8.01
N LEU A 607 -28.42 -13.17 -8.15
CA LEU A 607 -27.41 -12.88 -7.13
C LEU A 607 -28.10 -12.33 -5.88
N ALA A 608 -27.53 -12.56 -4.70
CA ALA A 608 -28.00 -11.95 -3.46
C ALA A 608 -27.87 -10.43 -3.53
N THR A 609 -28.87 -9.70 -3.03
CA THR A 609 -28.88 -8.23 -3.00
C THR A 609 -28.58 -7.70 -1.61
N TRP A 610 -28.13 -6.46 -1.54
CA TRP A 610 -27.90 -5.75 -0.28
C TRP A 610 -28.22 -4.27 -0.43
N THR A 611 -28.40 -3.57 0.68
CA THR A 611 -28.71 -2.12 0.68
C THR A 611 -27.60 -1.39 1.42
N ASP A 612 -27.08 -0.32 0.80
CA ASP A 612 -26.00 0.49 1.36
C ASP A 612 -26.49 1.50 2.41
N SER A 613 -25.55 2.25 3.03
CA SER A 613 -25.88 3.30 4.00
C SER A 613 -26.67 4.47 3.39
N SER A 614 -26.70 4.59 2.06
CA SER A 614 -27.43 5.61 1.30
C SER A 614 -28.83 5.12 0.88
N ASN A 615 -29.24 3.93 1.35
CA ASN A 615 -30.50 3.28 1.04
C ASN A 615 -30.65 2.88 -0.44
N VAL A 616 -29.53 2.64 -1.14
CA VAL A 616 -29.47 2.14 -2.51
C VAL A 616 -29.34 0.62 -2.48
N THR A 617 -30.17 -0.08 -3.27
CA THR A 617 -30.10 -1.54 -3.39
C THR A 617 -29.15 -1.94 -4.50
N HIS A 618 -28.20 -2.81 -4.17
CA HIS A 618 -27.17 -3.33 -5.06
C HIS A 618 -27.34 -4.83 -5.29
N SER A 619 -26.91 -5.29 -6.46
CA SER A 619 -26.90 -6.71 -6.84
C SER A 619 -25.53 -7.33 -6.65
N GLY A 620 -25.48 -8.48 -5.98
CA GLY A 620 -24.24 -9.17 -5.63
C GLY A 620 -23.61 -8.60 -4.36
N LEU A 621 -23.34 -9.47 -3.38
CA LEU A 621 -22.61 -9.05 -2.17
C LEU A 621 -21.18 -8.63 -2.52
N PRO A 622 -20.59 -7.61 -1.86
CA PRO A 622 -19.27 -7.09 -2.22
C PRO A 622 -18.14 -8.12 -2.20
N ILE A 623 -18.18 -9.11 -1.31
CA ILE A 623 -17.21 -10.21 -1.29
C ILE A 623 -17.19 -11.00 -2.62
N GLY A 624 -18.32 -11.05 -3.33
CA GLY A 624 -18.44 -11.66 -4.64
C GLY A 624 -17.85 -10.85 -5.79
N ASN A 625 -17.45 -9.58 -5.56
CA ASN A 625 -16.74 -8.74 -6.53
C ASN A 625 -15.21 -8.95 -6.47
N ILE A 626 -14.72 -9.72 -5.51
CA ILE A 626 -13.30 -9.94 -5.27
C ILE A 626 -12.88 -11.25 -5.94
N ALA A 627 -11.88 -11.19 -6.82
CA ALA A 627 -11.24 -12.40 -7.35
C ALA A 627 -10.21 -12.93 -6.34
N ILE A 628 -9.36 -12.03 -5.84
CA ILE A 628 -8.29 -12.36 -4.89
C ILE A 628 -8.15 -11.26 -3.84
N GLU A 629 -8.16 -11.64 -2.56
CA GLU A 629 -7.70 -10.79 -1.46
C GLU A 629 -6.69 -11.55 -0.61
N ALA A 630 -5.50 -10.96 -0.41
CA ALA A 630 -4.40 -11.62 0.28
C ALA A 630 -3.73 -10.67 1.26
N ASN A 631 -3.45 -11.12 2.48
CA ASN A 631 -2.60 -10.37 3.41
C ASN A 631 -1.16 -10.24 2.87
N GLY A 632 -0.70 -11.25 2.11
CA GLY A 632 0.55 -11.27 1.36
C GLY A 632 0.40 -10.75 -0.08
N GLY A 633 1.26 -11.23 -0.97
CA GLY A 633 1.33 -10.85 -2.38
C GLY A 633 0.64 -11.83 -3.34
N LEU A 634 0.76 -11.52 -4.63
CA LEU A 634 0.32 -12.36 -5.74
C LEU A 634 1.48 -12.64 -6.69
N SER A 635 1.82 -13.90 -6.90
CA SER A 635 2.68 -14.36 -7.98
C SER A 635 1.83 -14.99 -9.08
N THR A 636 1.91 -14.48 -10.31
CA THR A 636 1.02 -14.91 -11.40
C THR A 636 1.72 -14.94 -12.74
N SER A 637 1.29 -15.84 -13.62
CA SER A 637 1.82 -15.99 -14.98
C SER A 637 0.69 -16.27 -15.96
N GLY A 638 0.34 -15.29 -16.81
CA GLY A 638 -0.62 -15.43 -17.91
C GLY A 638 -2.13 -15.55 -17.53
N TRP A 639 -2.49 -15.50 -16.24
CA TRP A 639 -3.87 -15.75 -15.81
C TRP A 639 -4.81 -14.64 -16.26
N THR A 640 -6.09 -14.98 -16.47
CA THR A 640 -7.16 -13.99 -16.62
C THR A 640 -8.05 -14.02 -15.39
N LEU A 641 -8.12 -12.90 -14.66
CA LEU A 641 -8.87 -12.72 -13.42
C LEU A 641 -10.05 -11.79 -13.70
N TYR A 642 -11.28 -12.22 -13.43
CA TYR A 642 -12.48 -11.40 -13.53
C TYR A 642 -12.97 -11.04 -12.13
N GLY A 643 -12.74 -9.81 -11.71
CA GLY A 643 -12.95 -9.35 -10.34
C GLY A 643 -11.78 -8.53 -9.83
N ASN A 644 -11.99 -7.89 -8.69
CA ASN A 644 -11.01 -7.01 -8.07
C ASN A 644 -9.93 -7.83 -7.35
N VAL A 645 -8.69 -7.33 -7.37
CA VAL A 645 -7.52 -7.94 -6.74
C VAL A 645 -6.96 -6.98 -5.70
N ILE A 646 -6.89 -7.42 -4.44
CA ILE A 646 -6.53 -6.60 -3.29
C ILE A 646 -5.40 -7.30 -2.51
N LEU A 647 -4.23 -6.68 -2.42
CA LEU A 647 -3.04 -7.32 -1.89
C LEU A 647 -2.40 -6.46 -0.78
N GLY A 648 -2.15 -7.09 0.36
CA GLY A 648 -1.33 -6.52 1.42
C GLY A 648 0.14 -6.42 1.03
N GLY A 649 0.63 -7.36 0.24
CA GLY A 649 1.97 -7.44 -0.34
C GLY A 649 2.04 -7.06 -1.82
N LEU A 650 3.10 -7.51 -2.48
CA LEU A 650 3.46 -7.18 -3.87
C LEU A 650 2.75 -8.07 -4.91
N VAL A 651 2.52 -7.53 -6.10
CA VAL A 651 2.22 -8.32 -7.30
C VAL A 651 3.49 -8.60 -8.10
N SER A 652 3.68 -9.85 -8.51
CA SER A 652 4.78 -10.31 -9.35
C SER A 652 4.23 -11.07 -10.56
N THR A 653 4.66 -10.66 -11.75
CA THR A 653 4.28 -11.29 -13.03
C THR A 653 5.51 -11.89 -13.71
N SER A 654 5.45 -13.14 -14.13
CA SER A 654 6.54 -13.80 -14.87
C SER A 654 6.00 -14.55 -16.10
N GLY A 655 6.81 -14.68 -17.15
CA GLY A 655 6.51 -15.52 -18.33
C GLY A 655 5.46 -14.98 -19.30
N ALA A 656 4.23 -14.68 -18.84
CA ALA A 656 3.10 -14.29 -19.69
C ALA A 656 2.19 -13.26 -18.99
N THR A 657 1.44 -12.51 -19.81
CA THR A 657 0.63 -11.36 -19.36
C THR A 657 -0.55 -11.79 -18.52
N THR A 658 -0.56 -11.36 -17.26
CA THR A 658 -1.75 -11.51 -16.40
C THR A 658 -2.76 -10.44 -16.77
N ASN A 659 -3.99 -10.84 -17.09
CA ASN A 659 -5.10 -9.97 -17.43
C ASN A 659 -6.06 -9.87 -16.24
N ILE A 660 -6.32 -8.67 -15.73
CA ILE A 660 -7.29 -8.42 -14.66
C ILE A 660 -8.44 -7.61 -15.25
N LYS A 661 -9.64 -8.19 -15.26
CA LYS A 661 -10.91 -7.55 -15.61
C LYS A 661 -11.57 -7.03 -14.32
N GLY A 662 -11.00 -5.97 -13.76
CA GLY A 662 -11.28 -5.45 -12.42
C GLY A 662 -10.16 -4.54 -11.94
N SER A 663 -10.27 -3.99 -10.72
CA SER A 663 -9.22 -3.14 -10.15
C SER A 663 -8.09 -3.96 -9.51
N LEU A 664 -6.90 -3.35 -9.37
CA LEU A 664 -5.78 -3.91 -8.62
C LEU A 664 -5.26 -2.93 -7.57
N THR A 665 -5.09 -3.41 -6.35
CA THR A 665 -4.51 -2.67 -5.23
C THR A 665 -3.41 -3.52 -4.58
N THR A 666 -2.23 -2.94 -4.33
CA THR A 666 -1.06 -3.67 -3.82
C THR A 666 -0.23 -2.84 -2.83
N GLY A 667 0.43 -3.53 -1.90
CA GLY A 667 1.30 -2.94 -0.87
C GLY A 667 0.53 -2.39 0.33
N ASN A 668 -0.72 -2.80 0.54
CA ASN A 668 -1.59 -2.20 1.54
C ASN A 668 -1.14 -2.46 3.00
N ASN A 669 -0.40 -3.53 3.27
CA ASN A 669 0.10 -3.86 4.61
C ASN A 669 1.51 -3.33 4.88
N SER A 670 2.31 -3.13 3.83
CA SER A 670 3.62 -2.48 3.92
C SER A 670 3.96 -1.83 2.60
N PRO A 671 4.38 -0.54 2.58
CA PRO A 671 4.85 0.08 1.35
C PRO A 671 6.01 -0.72 0.78
N SER A 672 5.95 -1.07 -0.51
CA SER A 672 7.02 -1.86 -1.14
C SER A 672 7.10 -1.58 -2.64
N PRO A 673 8.31 -1.53 -3.22
CA PRO A 673 8.48 -1.25 -4.64
C PRO A 673 7.97 -2.42 -5.48
N THR A 674 7.02 -2.14 -6.37
CA THR A 674 6.50 -3.11 -7.34
C THR A 674 7.24 -2.96 -8.66
N THR A 675 7.80 -4.05 -9.19
CA THR A 675 8.39 -4.07 -10.52
C THR A 675 7.61 -5.01 -11.42
N ILE A 676 7.14 -4.50 -12.56
CA ILE A 676 6.55 -5.32 -13.62
C ILE A 676 7.56 -5.44 -14.76
N SER A 677 7.91 -6.69 -15.06
CA SER A 677 8.93 -7.09 -16.05
C SER A 677 8.29 -7.93 -17.18
N GLN A 678 9.07 -8.76 -17.89
CA GLN A 678 8.71 -9.44 -19.15
C GLN A 678 7.37 -10.21 -19.16
N GLY A 679 6.83 -10.61 -17.99
CA GLY A 679 5.49 -11.19 -17.92
C GLY A 679 4.38 -10.20 -18.32
N GLY A 680 4.48 -8.94 -17.90
CA GLY A 680 3.45 -7.91 -18.15
C GLY A 680 2.18 -8.09 -17.33
N ILE A 681 1.41 -7.00 -17.21
CA ILE A 681 0.08 -6.98 -16.61
C ILE A 681 -0.85 -6.17 -17.52
N ALA A 682 -2.08 -6.63 -17.68
CA ALA A 682 -3.11 -5.90 -18.39
C ALA A 682 -4.31 -5.71 -17.46
N ILE A 683 -4.78 -4.48 -17.32
CA ILE A 683 -5.88 -4.12 -16.44
C ILE A 683 -6.96 -3.52 -17.32
N ASP A 684 -8.15 -4.09 -17.26
CA ASP A 684 -9.28 -3.66 -18.07
C ASP A 684 -10.51 -3.52 -17.17
N VAL A 685 -10.94 -2.28 -17.01
CA VAL A 685 -12.13 -1.93 -16.21
C VAL A 685 -13.28 -1.46 -17.10
N SER A 686 -13.16 -1.59 -18.42
CA SER A 686 -14.15 -1.07 -19.39
C SER A 686 -15.53 -1.73 -19.29
N SER A 687 -15.58 -2.96 -18.77
CA SER A 687 -16.81 -3.75 -18.61
C SER A 687 -17.27 -3.87 -17.15
N VAL A 688 -16.62 -3.19 -16.21
CA VAL A 688 -16.96 -3.25 -14.78
C VAL A 688 -18.18 -2.37 -14.50
N THR A 689 -19.25 -2.96 -13.95
CA THR A 689 -20.46 -2.22 -13.57
C THR A 689 -20.26 -1.47 -12.25
N SER A 690 -21.09 -0.46 -11.95
CA SER A 690 -21.01 0.29 -10.69
C SER A 690 -21.04 -0.60 -9.45
N ASP A 691 -21.90 -1.62 -9.42
CA ASP A 691 -22.01 -2.56 -8.29
C ASP A 691 -20.75 -3.41 -8.12
N GLN A 692 -20.08 -3.75 -9.23
CA GLN A 692 -18.83 -4.52 -9.23
C GLN A 692 -17.62 -3.75 -8.72
N THR A 693 -17.73 -2.42 -8.60
CA THR A 693 -16.68 -1.56 -8.04
C THR A 693 -16.64 -1.60 -6.51
N ILE A 694 -17.69 -2.13 -5.86
CA ILE A 694 -17.83 -2.14 -4.41
C ILE A 694 -17.18 -3.40 -3.85
N THR A 695 -16.03 -3.25 -3.18
CA THR A 695 -15.27 -4.37 -2.59
C THR A 695 -15.40 -4.49 -1.09
N ASN A 696 -15.95 -3.47 -0.42
CA ASN A 696 -16.24 -3.52 1.01
C ASN A 696 -17.70 -3.13 1.22
N PRO A 697 -18.56 -4.01 1.78
CA PRO A 697 -19.87 -3.56 2.23
C PRO A 697 -19.66 -2.65 3.43
N SER A 698 -20.21 -1.43 3.40
CA SER A 698 -20.85 -0.97 4.63
C SER A 698 -21.93 -2.02 4.91
N THR A 699 -21.74 -2.84 5.94
CA THR A 699 -22.60 -4.00 6.20
C THR A 699 -24.07 -3.57 6.29
N PRO A 700 -25.00 -4.21 5.55
CA PRO A 700 -26.43 -4.01 5.76
C PRO A 700 -26.81 -4.56 7.13
N GLY A 701 -27.19 -3.66 8.02
CA GLY A 701 -27.86 -4.04 9.26
C GLY A 701 -29.30 -4.43 8.95
N THR A 702 -29.64 -5.71 9.06
CA THR A 702 -30.98 -6.08 9.50
C THR A 702 -31.04 -5.86 11.01
N GLY A 703 -31.54 -4.69 11.40
CA GLY A 703 -31.92 -4.36 12.78
C GLY A 703 -30.79 -3.84 13.68
N SER A 704 -30.84 -2.53 13.98
CA SER A 704 -30.13 -1.84 15.07
C SER A 704 -28.63 -2.15 15.25
N GLY A 705 -27.78 -1.33 14.63
CA GLY A 705 -26.36 -1.22 14.99
C GLY A 705 -25.58 -0.52 13.89
N GLY A 706 -25.14 0.72 14.15
CA GLY A 706 -24.25 1.45 13.24
C GLY A 706 -22.94 0.70 13.02
N THR A 707 -22.27 0.98 11.90
CA THR A 707 -20.92 0.48 11.60
C THR A 707 -19.97 0.93 12.72
N SER A 708 -19.72 0.02 13.65
CA SER A 708 -18.72 0.20 14.69
C SER A 708 -17.41 -0.38 14.21
N THR A 709 -16.34 0.39 14.23
CA THR A 709 -14.99 -0.18 14.32
C THR A 709 -14.98 -1.02 15.60
N GLN A 710 -14.78 -2.34 15.52
CA GLN A 710 -14.77 -3.17 16.72
C GLN A 710 -13.62 -2.75 17.64
N ALA A 711 -13.83 -2.89 18.95
CA ALA A 711 -12.80 -2.59 19.91
C ALA A 711 -11.60 -3.56 19.71
N THR A 712 -10.37 -3.08 19.80
CA THR A 712 -9.17 -3.91 19.57
C THR A 712 -8.15 -3.76 20.69
N THR A 713 -7.50 -4.87 21.04
CA THR A 713 -6.41 -4.96 22.01
C THR A 713 -5.17 -5.54 21.35
N ARG A 714 -4.08 -4.78 21.34
CA ARG A 714 -2.80 -5.18 20.70
C ARG A 714 -1.65 -4.99 21.66
N VAL A 715 -0.62 -5.84 21.55
CA VAL A 715 0.65 -5.65 22.27
C VAL A 715 1.43 -4.52 21.56
N ARG A 716 1.80 -3.48 22.30
CA ARG A 716 2.59 -2.35 21.78
C ARG A 716 4.08 -2.65 21.83
N TRP A 717 4.54 -3.11 22.98
CA TRP A 717 5.93 -3.47 23.23
C TRP A 717 6.02 -4.35 24.48
N VAL A 718 7.13 -5.09 24.58
CA VAL A 718 7.44 -6.01 25.67
C VAL A 718 8.86 -5.71 26.16
N ARG A 719 9.07 -5.72 27.48
CA ARG A 719 10.41 -5.73 28.08
C ARG A 719 10.54 -6.95 28.99
N ALA A 720 11.69 -7.62 28.91
CA ALA A 720 12.08 -8.65 29.87
C ALA A 720 12.78 -8.01 31.08
N TYR A 721 12.67 -8.65 32.24
CA TYR A 721 13.38 -8.29 33.48
C TYR A 721 14.38 -9.36 33.88
#